data_AF-A0A9P8L9U2-F1
#
_entry.id   AF-A0A9P8L9U2-F1
#
_cell.length_a   1.000
_cell.length_b   1.000
_cell.length_c   1.000
_cell.angle_alpha   90.00
_cell.angle_beta   90.00
_cell.angle_gamma   90.00
#
_symmetry.space_group_name_H-M   'P 1'
#
loop_
_entity.id
_entity.type
_entity.pdbx_description
1 polymer ?
#
loop_
_entity_poly.entity_id
_entity_poly.type
_entity_poly.pdbx_seq_one_letter_code
_entity_poly.pdbx_strand_id
1 'polypeptide(L)'
;MNGNANGAIAPLVNGDGAAGPQSLFQIVEALEAIHSAQSTNESRRQASIFLEQAKTSREAPYHGFTLASDRSQLPVVRHFALSLLEYAIKHNWTEYSLEQSGALRGWVLQLARDVNGQDPLYIRNKIAQLWVELAKRSWASEWIDMDELLVRLWAGPIVQKELVLLVLETLSEDVFNREDSAAALRGTQLNRACVDIFTPASVLAENFPARDTDVNVRFGDEGWLARLGDLLEWCLEHNVGTDEEVRACAIKTLAALKAAMQWVMHKATAAVHCTEHICKSLTVPSVPVQMEDDFLALVCPMYGAESVNLLKRLYEWSVVDATNVDEEKYLLSKKFSEMISNLGNFIEQRPLLIPGSSDLSGFLNLMLNIMSHQSMTVSLPVLSTWVKLLKSDTTGQSDAFDPLVGSLLDICSQRLIKYESLPEDSDDPSLVFLLEDIDTMPERHTFVGVYRRYCVQVVETIVKRRPFDAMCHILAQTSHSLKTLYDGQPPFRIETYKKNSVPALRVDAHFTVVEAALKGYVKWIDSHGSTPQQDELERSTMETNLESWCEQLLGMDFKDPLIKKRALQLAVTFSTTALDKRAGFMLKVLEHILMTRPTENPAYPAHSDAVKDLQHDCAQELHRLAMKMPDHLLVVYDQLEAKIEDIVAEGGLDDKQRLSYYMFLFIITHRATTIDPQLRESRLQNFVNPIKLSWQDAELTRSVSTFQGFCGLLGLGRVQEYLVSRQVHKIEDWSQYQLDAEGLAIQTELNERFQLLPLRPTKSFIGVSNDKLIKGSTTYNTACALWQDVIPIILPNLLQFLSHCHAFHNPLNWTGLPEELRPIVTRVLTDRFWQAGISTGSKDDFYARVGNTRTTMEGFASSIRGAVRMVRETCYSILFCMSRLDIHFYGFVELPGPLAQALFADAHALSSHQMSVLLNVARFLVDDCPANLRAHFLPPILASLFTQVDSKVSSEWEQLTRKAQATSDDDSLTQEMKEESILRQLTYSAVLMVAGLLDPQREAKPHTADVAEDVTQALMGKMGNASPAQPPKVERRQPMRDFILSSDAILEPLILFCTHALRLRDQRCCSVIIRVFRSIVPKFSENRPDIREFICNEVLKASITSLHEDYFVELQRELAQLIATIFILYSPHSNTPRHILLSLPGVEERKLDLVAKQLFAVNSGRQQRALILDLLQGLRGQSIAEQGQITRPPQNQKPVSRDKRMSLQQHLISEDQEANKNRGASPDLGGLVDMFR
;
A
#
# COMPACT_ATOMS: atom_id res chain seq x y z
N MET A 1 -45.71 -49.95 -19.96
CA MET A 1 -46.38 -50.26 -21.25
C MET A 1 -45.67 -49.47 -22.32
N ASN A 2 -45.23 -50.15 -23.38
CA ASN A 2 -44.41 -49.59 -24.46
C ASN A 2 -45.16 -48.50 -25.26
N GLY A 3 -44.50 -47.36 -25.48
CA GLY A 3 -44.94 -46.31 -26.39
C GLY A 3 -43.75 -45.46 -26.84
N ASN A 4 -43.24 -45.75 -28.03
CA ASN A 4 -42.21 -44.97 -28.74
C ASN A 4 -42.70 -43.54 -29.02
N ALA A 5 -41.88 -42.54 -28.70
CA ALA A 5 -42.01 -41.17 -29.21
C ALA A 5 -40.61 -40.61 -29.55
N ASN A 6 -40.07 -41.03 -30.70
CA ASN A 6 -38.97 -40.32 -31.36
C ASN A 6 -39.56 -39.10 -32.09
N GLY A 7 -39.46 -37.93 -31.46
CA GLY A 7 -39.70 -36.64 -32.13
C GLY A 7 -38.36 -36.06 -32.61
N ALA A 8 -37.94 -36.43 -33.81
CA ALA A 8 -36.88 -35.71 -34.51
C ALA A 8 -37.47 -34.40 -35.07
N ILE A 9 -37.01 -33.26 -34.55
CA ILE A 9 -37.29 -31.95 -35.16
C ILE A 9 -36.34 -31.79 -36.35
N ALA A 10 -36.91 -31.84 -37.56
CA ALA A 10 -36.21 -31.51 -38.80
C ALA A 10 -35.90 -29.99 -38.86
N PRO A 11 -34.82 -29.56 -39.54
CA PRO A 11 -34.52 -28.15 -39.70
C PRO A 11 -35.60 -27.49 -40.57
N LEU A 12 -36.18 -26.40 -40.07
CA LEU A 12 -37.04 -25.52 -40.84
C LEU A 12 -36.18 -24.76 -41.86
N VAL A 13 -36.10 -25.33 -43.05
CA VAL A 13 -35.54 -24.70 -44.25
C VAL A 13 -36.56 -23.71 -44.80
N ASN A 14 -36.30 -22.41 -44.64
CA ASN A 14 -36.76 -21.40 -45.59
C ASN A 14 -35.56 -21.05 -46.46
N GLY A 15 -35.73 -21.22 -47.78
CA GLY A 15 -34.65 -21.28 -48.75
C GLY A 15 -33.82 -20.00 -48.86
N ASP A 16 -32.50 -20.17 -48.80
CA ASP A 16 -31.59 -19.99 -49.94
C ASP A 16 -30.21 -20.56 -49.56
N GLY A 17 -29.60 -21.34 -50.46
CA GLY A 17 -28.19 -21.76 -50.37
C GLY A 17 -27.92 -23.13 -49.73
N ALA A 18 -27.45 -24.08 -50.54
CA ALA A 18 -26.91 -25.36 -50.10
C ALA A 18 -25.64 -25.16 -49.23
N ALA A 19 -25.71 -25.40 -47.92
CA ALA A 19 -24.56 -25.26 -47.00
C ALA A 19 -24.55 -26.26 -45.83
N GLY A 20 -24.86 -27.54 -46.04
CA GLY A 20 -24.50 -28.61 -45.09
C GLY A 20 -24.02 -29.77 -45.95
N PRO A 21 -22.75 -30.24 -45.90
CA PRO A 21 -21.82 -30.41 -44.77
C PRO A 21 -20.45 -29.69 -44.89
N GLN A 22 -20.29 -28.75 -45.81
CA GLN A 22 -19.00 -28.08 -46.07
C GLN A 22 -18.51 -27.16 -44.92
N SER A 23 -19.43 -26.57 -44.13
CA SER A 23 -19.09 -25.66 -43.03
C SER A 23 -18.47 -26.36 -41.82
N LEU A 24 -18.85 -27.62 -41.52
CA LEU A 24 -18.32 -28.36 -40.37
C LEU A 24 -16.87 -28.81 -40.62
N PHE A 25 -16.57 -29.26 -41.83
CA PHE A 25 -15.23 -29.67 -42.23
C PHE A 25 -14.23 -28.51 -42.17
N GLN A 26 -14.65 -27.31 -42.59
CA GLN A 26 -13.83 -26.10 -42.53
C GLN A 26 -13.48 -25.69 -41.09
N ILE A 27 -14.39 -25.90 -40.12
CA ILE A 27 -14.10 -25.64 -38.69
C ILE A 27 -13.01 -26.59 -38.18
N VAL A 28 -13.09 -27.87 -38.54
CA VAL A 28 -12.08 -28.87 -38.15
C VAL A 28 -10.72 -28.54 -38.78
N GLU A 29 -10.69 -28.24 -40.08
CA GLU A 29 -9.47 -27.88 -40.81
C GLU A 29 -8.81 -26.60 -40.25
N ALA A 30 -9.61 -25.59 -39.91
CA ALA A 30 -9.11 -24.37 -39.29
C ALA A 30 -8.51 -24.64 -37.89
N LEU A 31 -9.13 -25.51 -37.09
CA LEU A 31 -8.59 -25.90 -35.79
C LEU A 31 -7.30 -26.72 -35.91
N GLU A 32 -7.20 -27.62 -36.87
CA GLU A 32 -5.97 -28.35 -37.18
C GLU A 32 -4.84 -27.40 -37.61
N ALA A 33 -5.16 -26.39 -38.44
CA ALA A 33 -4.21 -25.38 -38.87
C ALA A 33 -3.69 -24.55 -37.68
N ILE A 34 -4.53 -24.22 -36.69
CA ILE A 34 -4.11 -23.47 -35.50
C ILE A 34 -3.17 -24.30 -34.61
N HIS A 35 -3.51 -25.56 -34.37
CA HIS A 35 -2.79 -26.41 -33.42
C HIS A 35 -1.57 -27.13 -34.02
N SER A 36 -1.41 -27.14 -35.35
CA SER A 36 -0.23 -27.71 -36.01
C SER A 36 1.00 -26.81 -35.86
N ALA A 37 2.10 -27.40 -35.37
CA ALA A 37 3.40 -26.71 -35.29
C ALA A 37 3.99 -26.35 -36.67
N GLN A 38 3.53 -27.03 -37.74
CA GLN A 38 4.01 -26.83 -39.11
C GLN A 38 3.28 -25.70 -39.86
N SER A 39 2.17 -25.19 -39.31
CA SER A 39 1.42 -24.10 -39.93
C SER A 39 2.17 -22.77 -39.88
N THR A 40 2.01 -21.96 -40.92
CA THR A 40 2.57 -20.59 -40.96
C THR A 40 1.76 -19.65 -40.07
N ASN A 41 2.37 -18.55 -39.63
CA ASN A 41 1.67 -17.52 -38.85
C ASN A 41 0.48 -16.92 -39.61
N GLU A 42 0.58 -16.78 -40.94
CA GLU A 42 -0.51 -16.27 -41.77
C GLU A 42 -1.68 -17.26 -41.84
N SER A 43 -1.40 -18.56 -42.03
CA SER A 43 -2.43 -19.61 -42.01
C SER A 43 -3.13 -19.69 -40.65
N ARG A 44 -2.39 -19.56 -39.53
CA ARG A 44 -2.99 -19.50 -38.19
C ARG A 44 -3.87 -18.28 -38.02
N ARG A 45 -3.44 -17.11 -38.50
CA ARG A 45 -4.22 -15.86 -38.44
C ARG A 45 -5.53 -15.99 -39.23
N GLN A 46 -5.48 -16.52 -40.44
CA GLN A 46 -6.66 -16.72 -41.28
C GLN A 46 -7.63 -17.72 -40.66
N ALA A 47 -7.12 -18.83 -40.13
CA ALA A 47 -7.93 -19.81 -39.39
C ALA A 47 -8.59 -19.20 -38.15
N SER A 48 -7.87 -18.39 -37.35
CA SER A 48 -8.44 -17.70 -36.19
C SER A 48 -9.54 -16.72 -36.57
N ILE A 49 -9.34 -15.91 -37.63
CA ILE A 49 -10.38 -14.97 -38.12
C ILE A 49 -11.63 -15.75 -38.56
N PHE A 50 -11.46 -16.85 -39.29
CA PHE A 50 -12.57 -17.69 -39.71
C PHE A 50 -13.34 -18.28 -38.52
N LEU A 51 -12.65 -18.79 -37.50
CA LEU A 51 -13.30 -19.37 -36.32
C LEU A 51 -14.05 -18.31 -35.49
N GLU A 52 -13.54 -17.07 -35.39
CA GLU A 52 -14.28 -15.97 -34.75
C GLU A 52 -15.53 -15.59 -35.55
N GLN A 53 -15.44 -15.53 -36.88
CA GLN A 53 -16.61 -15.32 -37.74
C GLN A 53 -17.64 -16.45 -37.58
N ALA A 54 -17.19 -17.69 -37.48
CA ALA A 54 -18.05 -18.86 -37.32
C ALA A 54 -18.91 -18.79 -36.04
N LYS A 55 -18.42 -18.17 -34.94
CA LYS A 55 -19.20 -17.96 -33.71
C LYS A 55 -20.43 -17.08 -33.91
N THR A 56 -20.33 -16.10 -34.81
CA THR A 56 -21.42 -15.13 -35.09
C THR A 56 -22.48 -15.66 -36.05
N SER A 57 -22.27 -16.83 -36.65
CA SER A 57 -23.21 -17.44 -37.59
C SER A 57 -24.50 -17.88 -36.88
N ARG A 58 -25.65 -17.74 -37.56
CA ARG A 58 -26.94 -18.24 -37.06
C ARG A 58 -26.98 -19.76 -36.87
N GLU A 59 -26.14 -20.49 -37.61
CA GLU A 59 -26.03 -21.94 -37.53
C GLU A 59 -25.01 -22.41 -36.47
N ALA A 60 -24.25 -21.49 -35.86
CA ALA A 60 -23.23 -21.80 -34.87
C ALA A 60 -23.72 -22.70 -33.72
N PRO A 61 -24.94 -22.53 -33.16
CA PRO A 61 -25.43 -23.42 -32.10
C PRO A 61 -25.62 -24.87 -32.59
N TYR A 62 -26.12 -25.06 -33.81
CA TYR A 62 -26.33 -26.37 -34.41
C TYR A 62 -24.99 -27.06 -34.71
N HIS A 63 -24.05 -26.32 -35.30
CA HIS A 63 -22.69 -26.81 -35.56
C HIS A 63 -21.96 -27.17 -34.27
N GLY A 64 -22.12 -26.34 -33.23
CA GLY A 64 -21.58 -26.56 -31.89
C GLY A 64 -22.11 -27.83 -31.23
N PHE A 65 -23.42 -28.07 -31.24
CA PHE A 65 -23.97 -29.31 -30.69
C PHE A 65 -23.53 -30.56 -31.47
N THR A 66 -23.56 -30.49 -32.80
CA THR A 66 -23.21 -31.63 -33.68
C THR A 66 -21.77 -32.06 -33.47
N LEU A 67 -20.83 -31.12 -33.43
CA LEU A 67 -19.41 -31.42 -33.21
C LEU A 67 -19.11 -31.82 -31.76
N ALA A 68 -19.80 -31.25 -30.77
CA ALA A 68 -19.56 -31.59 -29.36
C ALA A 68 -20.08 -32.99 -28.97
N SER A 69 -21.20 -33.42 -29.57
CA SER A 69 -21.83 -34.73 -29.33
C SER A 69 -21.16 -35.87 -30.09
N ASP A 70 -20.46 -35.58 -31.20
CA ASP A 70 -19.69 -36.57 -31.95
C ASP A 70 -18.40 -36.96 -31.23
N ARG A 71 -18.39 -38.18 -30.66
CA ARG A 71 -17.25 -38.73 -29.92
C ARG A 71 -16.08 -39.13 -30.81
N SER A 72 -16.25 -39.19 -32.14
CA SER A 72 -15.14 -39.45 -33.07
C SER A 72 -14.24 -38.22 -33.28
N GLN A 73 -14.71 -37.03 -32.90
CA GLN A 73 -13.96 -35.78 -32.98
C GLN A 73 -12.86 -35.69 -31.93
N LEU A 74 -11.79 -34.97 -32.26
CA LEU A 74 -10.74 -34.65 -31.32
C LEU A 74 -11.29 -33.80 -30.16
N PRO A 75 -10.82 -33.99 -28.92
CA PRO A 75 -11.25 -33.21 -27.76
C PRO A 75 -11.16 -31.69 -27.93
N VAL A 76 -10.16 -31.21 -28.68
CA VAL A 76 -9.98 -29.79 -29.02
C VAL A 76 -11.14 -29.26 -29.88
N VAL A 77 -11.59 -30.05 -30.85
CA VAL A 77 -12.74 -29.74 -31.72
C VAL A 77 -14.02 -29.71 -30.89
N ARG A 78 -14.22 -30.72 -30.04
CA ARG A 78 -15.37 -30.77 -29.13
C ARG A 78 -15.39 -29.57 -28.19
N HIS A 79 -14.23 -29.14 -27.68
CA HIS A 79 -14.14 -27.96 -26.81
C HIS A 79 -14.46 -26.64 -27.55
N PHE A 80 -13.94 -26.44 -28.76
CA PHE A 80 -14.32 -25.27 -29.58
C PHE A 80 -15.82 -25.29 -29.91
N ALA A 81 -16.38 -26.46 -30.20
CA ALA A 81 -17.80 -26.63 -30.47
C ALA A 81 -18.68 -26.24 -29.27
N LEU A 82 -18.27 -26.58 -28.04
CA LEU A 82 -18.91 -26.07 -26.82
C LEU A 82 -18.81 -24.54 -26.69
N SER A 83 -17.75 -23.93 -27.22
CA SER A 83 -17.59 -22.46 -27.24
C SER A 83 -18.53 -21.77 -28.23
N LEU A 84 -18.93 -22.44 -29.32
CA LEU A 84 -20.00 -21.96 -30.22
C LEU A 84 -21.35 -21.91 -29.49
N LEU A 85 -21.66 -22.96 -28.72
CA LEU A 85 -22.86 -23.00 -27.86
C LEU A 85 -22.80 -21.92 -26.78
N GLU A 86 -21.63 -21.72 -26.15
CA GLU A 86 -21.44 -20.68 -25.15
C GLU A 86 -21.70 -19.29 -25.72
N TYR A 87 -21.13 -18.97 -26.89
CA TYR A 87 -21.31 -17.68 -27.54
C TYR A 87 -22.79 -17.42 -27.83
N ALA A 88 -23.48 -18.42 -28.37
CA ALA A 88 -24.92 -18.35 -28.65
C ALA A 88 -25.74 -18.08 -27.38
N ILE A 89 -25.43 -18.76 -26.26
CA ILE A 89 -26.10 -18.53 -24.98
C ILE A 89 -25.75 -17.15 -24.42
N LYS A 90 -24.49 -16.71 -24.54
CA LYS A 90 -24.04 -15.48 -23.91
C LYS A 90 -24.55 -14.21 -24.59
N HIS A 91 -24.53 -14.19 -25.92
CA HIS A 91 -24.73 -12.97 -26.70
C HIS A 91 -26.07 -12.92 -27.45
N ASN A 92 -26.59 -14.07 -27.91
CA ASN A 92 -27.76 -14.11 -28.79
C ASN A 92 -29.05 -14.55 -28.08
N TRP A 93 -29.00 -14.83 -26.77
CA TRP A 93 -30.12 -15.44 -26.05
C TRP A 93 -31.42 -14.65 -26.12
N THR A 94 -31.34 -13.32 -26.10
CA THR A 94 -32.50 -12.41 -26.14
C THR A 94 -33.16 -12.35 -27.53
N GLU A 95 -32.47 -12.79 -28.57
CA GLU A 95 -32.99 -12.83 -29.95
C GLU A 95 -33.73 -14.14 -30.26
N TYR A 96 -33.54 -15.17 -29.45
CA TYR A 96 -34.13 -16.49 -29.68
C TYR A 96 -35.61 -16.55 -29.28
N SER A 97 -36.40 -17.24 -30.10
CA SER A 97 -37.75 -17.63 -29.73
C SER A 97 -37.74 -18.66 -28.60
N LEU A 98 -38.87 -18.82 -27.91
CA LEU A 98 -39.02 -19.80 -26.82
C LEU A 98 -38.77 -21.26 -27.29
N GLU A 99 -39.03 -21.54 -28.57
CA GLU A 99 -38.70 -22.83 -29.19
C GLU A 99 -37.18 -23.00 -29.41
N GLN A 100 -36.52 -21.95 -29.90
CA GLN A 100 -35.06 -21.95 -30.16
C GLN A 100 -34.26 -22.03 -28.86
N SER A 101 -34.63 -21.24 -27.86
CA SER A 101 -34.03 -21.29 -26.52
C SER A 101 -34.29 -22.65 -25.85
N GLY A 102 -35.49 -23.21 -26.05
CA GLY A 102 -35.86 -24.56 -25.63
C GLY A 102 -35.00 -25.65 -26.26
N ALA A 103 -34.72 -25.57 -27.56
CA ALA A 103 -33.86 -26.51 -28.28
C ALA A 103 -32.40 -26.43 -27.81
N LEU A 104 -31.87 -25.21 -27.65
CA LEU A 104 -30.50 -24.97 -27.16
C LEU A 104 -30.32 -25.51 -25.74
N ARG A 105 -31.32 -25.29 -24.87
CA ARG A 105 -31.37 -25.91 -23.54
C ARG A 105 -31.36 -27.45 -23.66
N GLY A 106 -32.21 -28.02 -24.50
CA GLY A 106 -32.28 -29.47 -24.73
C GLY A 106 -30.93 -30.08 -25.13
N TRP A 107 -30.17 -29.42 -26.00
CA TRP A 107 -28.84 -29.84 -26.43
C TRP A 107 -27.82 -29.86 -25.29
N VAL A 108 -27.75 -28.81 -24.46
CA VAL A 108 -26.84 -28.78 -23.30
C VAL A 108 -27.22 -29.84 -22.26
N LEU A 109 -28.52 -30.02 -22.00
CA LEU A 109 -29.02 -31.07 -21.11
C LEU A 109 -28.66 -32.47 -21.61
N GLN A 110 -28.70 -32.70 -22.93
CA GLN A 110 -28.27 -33.95 -23.53
C GLN A 110 -26.77 -34.17 -23.35
N LEU A 111 -25.94 -33.16 -23.66
CA LEU A 111 -24.49 -33.24 -23.46
C LEU A 111 -24.13 -33.54 -22.00
N ALA A 112 -24.86 -32.97 -21.04
CA ALA A 112 -24.68 -33.20 -19.60
C ALA A 112 -25.07 -34.62 -19.16
N ARG A 113 -26.11 -35.22 -19.76
CA ARG A 113 -26.50 -36.62 -19.51
C ARG A 113 -25.48 -37.61 -20.09
N ASP A 114 -24.89 -37.27 -21.23
CA ASP A 114 -23.97 -38.13 -21.98
C ASP A 114 -22.50 -37.98 -21.55
N VAL A 115 -22.21 -37.27 -20.45
CA VAL A 115 -20.85 -37.09 -19.91
C VAL A 115 -20.23 -38.43 -19.48
N ASN A 116 -18.97 -38.66 -19.87
CA ASN A 116 -18.22 -39.88 -19.56
C ASN A 116 -16.92 -39.57 -18.78
N GLY A 117 -16.47 -40.50 -17.93
CA GLY A 117 -15.20 -40.38 -17.19
C GLY A 117 -13.96 -40.36 -18.09
N GLN A 118 -14.06 -40.90 -19.31
CA GLN A 118 -13.00 -40.83 -20.32
C GLN A 118 -12.88 -39.44 -20.99
N ASP A 119 -13.88 -38.56 -20.84
CA ASP A 119 -13.79 -37.21 -21.38
C ASP A 119 -12.77 -36.38 -20.58
N PRO A 120 -11.86 -35.65 -21.27
CA PRO A 120 -10.98 -34.71 -20.63
C PRO A 120 -11.72 -33.74 -19.72
N LEU A 121 -11.13 -33.44 -18.56
CA LEU A 121 -11.76 -32.63 -17.52
C LEU A 121 -12.23 -31.25 -18.03
N TYR A 122 -11.49 -30.62 -18.95
CA TYR A 122 -11.90 -29.33 -19.52
C TYR A 122 -13.19 -29.38 -20.34
N ILE A 123 -13.53 -30.52 -20.97
CA ILE A 123 -14.82 -30.71 -21.65
C ILE A 123 -15.94 -30.82 -20.62
N ARG A 124 -15.74 -31.65 -19.60
CA ARG A 124 -16.72 -31.84 -18.52
C ARG A 124 -17.02 -30.52 -17.80
N ASN A 125 -15.99 -29.74 -17.53
CA ASN A 125 -16.11 -28.42 -16.92
C ASN A 125 -16.85 -27.43 -17.83
N LYS A 126 -16.55 -27.42 -19.14
CA LYS A 126 -17.21 -26.53 -20.10
C LYS A 126 -18.70 -26.85 -20.23
N ILE A 127 -19.10 -28.14 -20.18
CA ILE A 127 -20.52 -28.54 -20.17
C ILE A 127 -21.23 -28.03 -18.92
N ALA A 128 -20.62 -28.14 -17.74
CA ALA A 128 -21.18 -27.57 -16.51
C ALA A 128 -21.32 -26.04 -16.60
N GLN A 129 -20.34 -25.33 -17.18
CA GLN A 129 -20.42 -23.89 -17.41
C GLN A 129 -21.59 -23.51 -18.32
N LEU A 130 -21.79 -24.24 -19.44
CA LEU A 130 -22.95 -24.01 -20.32
C LEU A 130 -24.28 -24.19 -19.57
N TRP A 131 -24.37 -25.19 -18.71
CA TRP A 131 -25.55 -25.41 -17.86
C TRP A 131 -25.81 -24.20 -16.95
N VAL A 132 -24.78 -23.67 -16.30
CA VAL A 132 -24.88 -22.50 -15.42
C VAL A 132 -25.27 -21.25 -16.23
N GLU A 133 -24.71 -21.03 -17.41
CA GLU A 133 -25.08 -19.92 -18.30
C GLU A 133 -26.55 -19.96 -18.75
N LEU A 134 -27.11 -21.16 -18.96
CA LEU A 134 -28.55 -21.36 -19.20
C LEU A 134 -29.38 -21.08 -17.95
N ALA A 135 -28.91 -21.55 -16.78
CA ALA A 135 -29.58 -21.34 -15.50
C ALA A 135 -29.71 -19.85 -15.17
N LYS A 136 -28.60 -19.09 -15.30
CA LYS A 136 -28.60 -17.63 -15.11
C LYS A 136 -29.68 -16.93 -15.94
N ARG A 137 -29.96 -17.40 -17.15
CA ARG A 137 -30.90 -16.77 -18.09
C ARG A 137 -32.35 -17.23 -18.00
N SER A 138 -32.60 -18.50 -17.67
CA SER A 138 -33.94 -19.10 -17.79
C SER A 138 -34.45 -19.80 -16.52
N TRP A 139 -33.57 -20.20 -15.60
CA TRP A 139 -34.00 -20.92 -14.38
C TRP A 139 -34.82 -20.03 -13.45
N ALA A 140 -35.81 -20.60 -12.76
CA ALA A 140 -36.81 -19.91 -11.94
C ALA A 140 -37.72 -18.94 -12.72
N SER A 141 -37.81 -19.12 -14.04
CA SER A 141 -38.76 -18.43 -14.92
C SER A 141 -39.40 -19.43 -15.90
N GLU A 142 -38.83 -19.61 -17.08
CA GLU A 142 -39.27 -20.59 -18.09
C GLU A 142 -38.73 -22.00 -17.84
N TRP A 143 -37.70 -22.12 -17.00
CA TRP A 143 -37.09 -23.40 -16.61
C TRP A 143 -37.26 -23.63 -15.10
N ILE A 144 -38.15 -24.53 -14.72
CA ILE A 144 -38.52 -24.76 -13.31
C ILE A 144 -37.99 -26.11 -12.79
N ASP A 145 -37.90 -27.13 -13.64
CA ASP A 145 -37.53 -28.52 -13.31
C ASP A 145 -36.00 -28.77 -13.23
N MET A 146 -35.17 -27.72 -13.16
CA MET A 146 -33.71 -27.87 -13.09
C MET A 146 -33.26 -28.73 -11.91
N ASP A 147 -33.86 -28.54 -10.73
CA ASP A 147 -33.49 -29.27 -9.52
C ASP A 147 -33.78 -30.76 -9.66
N GLU A 148 -34.94 -31.11 -10.24
CA GLU A 148 -35.29 -32.49 -10.57
C GLU A 148 -34.26 -33.13 -11.52
N LEU A 149 -33.80 -32.38 -12.53
CA LEU A 149 -32.78 -32.86 -13.47
C LEU A 149 -31.42 -33.10 -12.79
N LEU A 150 -31.01 -32.22 -11.88
CA LEU A 150 -29.77 -32.38 -11.10
C LEU A 150 -29.86 -33.60 -10.16
N VAL A 151 -31.00 -33.80 -9.49
CA VAL A 151 -31.22 -34.97 -8.61
C VAL A 151 -31.21 -36.28 -9.40
N ARG A 152 -31.75 -36.28 -10.63
CA ARG A 152 -31.67 -37.46 -11.51
C ARG A 152 -30.22 -37.80 -11.90
N LEU A 153 -29.39 -36.79 -12.17
CA LEU A 153 -27.95 -36.98 -12.42
C LEU A 153 -27.18 -37.40 -11.16
N TRP A 154 -27.62 -36.93 -9.99
CA TRP A 154 -27.03 -37.29 -8.70
C TRP A 154 -27.14 -38.78 -8.36
N ALA A 155 -28.20 -39.44 -8.85
CA ALA A 155 -28.37 -40.89 -8.72
C ALA A 155 -27.46 -41.71 -9.66
N GLY A 156 -26.71 -41.05 -10.54
CA GLY A 156 -25.79 -41.66 -11.50
C GLY A 156 -24.39 -41.98 -10.96
N PRO A 157 -23.44 -42.35 -11.84
CA PRO A 157 -22.05 -42.61 -11.48
C PRO A 157 -21.32 -41.37 -10.96
N ILE A 158 -20.15 -41.56 -10.32
CA ILE A 158 -19.34 -40.49 -9.72
C ILE A 158 -19.12 -39.32 -10.70
N VAL A 159 -18.85 -39.61 -11.97
CA VAL A 159 -18.65 -38.58 -13.02
C VAL A 159 -19.85 -37.62 -13.18
N GLN A 160 -21.08 -38.13 -13.06
CA GLN A 160 -22.28 -37.29 -13.12
C GLN A 160 -22.47 -36.51 -11.82
N LYS A 161 -22.13 -37.09 -10.66
CA LYS A 161 -22.09 -36.37 -9.38
C LYS A 161 -21.08 -35.23 -9.43
N GLU A 162 -19.89 -35.44 -9.98
CA GLU A 162 -18.87 -34.39 -10.17
C GLU A 162 -19.37 -33.24 -11.04
N LEU A 163 -20.12 -33.53 -12.10
CA LEU A 163 -20.74 -32.50 -12.94
C LEU A 163 -21.75 -31.66 -12.13
N VAL A 164 -22.61 -32.33 -11.36
CA VAL A 164 -23.59 -31.66 -10.49
C VAL A 164 -22.91 -30.79 -9.44
N LEU A 165 -21.86 -31.29 -8.78
CA LEU A 165 -21.06 -30.53 -7.82
C LEU A 165 -20.52 -29.25 -8.45
N LEU A 166 -19.95 -29.33 -9.66
CA LEU A 166 -19.42 -28.17 -10.36
C LEU A 166 -20.50 -27.17 -10.78
N VAL A 167 -21.68 -27.64 -11.19
CA VAL A 167 -22.83 -26.77 -11.51
C VAL A 167 -23.28 -26.02 -10.25
N LEU A 168 -23.43 -26.72 -9.12
CA LEU A 168 -23.86 -26.13 -7.85
C LEU A 168 -22.83 -25.14 -7.30
N GLU A 169 -21.55 -25.50 -7.35
CA GLU A 169 -20.43 -24.64 -6.97
C GLU A 169 -20.42 -23.35 -7.81
N THR A 170 -20.38 -23.49 -9.14
CA THR A 170 -20.26 -22.36 -10.06
C THR A 170 -21.51 -21.46 -10.02
N LEU A 171 -22.70 -22.03 -9.89
CA LEU A 171 -23.94 -21.25 -9.77
C LEU A 171 -23.98 -20.49 -8.44
N SER A 172 -23.60 -21.13 -7.33
CA SER A 172 -23.54 -20.47 -6.01
C SER A 172 -22.54 -19.32 -6.02
N GLU A 173 -21.38 -19.54 -6.64
CA GLU A 173 -20.37 -18.53 -6.88
C GLU A 173 -20.93 -17.37 -7.72
N ASP A 174 -21.47 -17.61 -8.90
CA ASP A 174 -21.96 -16.54 -9.81
C ASP A 174 -23.13 -15.72 -9.24
N VAL A 175 -23.97 -16.32 -8.40
CA VAL A 175 -25.15 -15.67 -7.83
C VAL A 175 -24.78 -14.83 -6.60
N PHE A 176 -24.03 -15.41 -5.67
CA PHE A 176 -23.76 -14.82 -4.35
C PHE A 176 -22.36 -14.23 -4.22
N ASN A 177 -21.32 -15.00 -4.58
CA ASN A 177 -19.94 -14.68 -4.21
C ASN A 177 -19.22 -13.83 -5.28
N ARG A 178 -19.59 -14.02 -6.56
CA ARG A 178 -19.08 -13.31 -7.73
C ARG A 178 -20.15 -12.32 -8.23
N GLU A 179 -19.71 -11.16 -8.68
CA GLU A 179 -20.61 -10.14 -9.24
C GLU A 179 -20.82 -10.35 -10.75
N ASP A 180 -21.32 -11.51 -11.16
CA ASP A 180 -21.67 -11.80 -12.55
C ASP A 180 -22.85 -10.91 -13.03
N SER A 181 -22.73 -10.31 -14.21
CA SER A 181 -23.71 -9.35 -14.72
C SER A 181 -25.05 -10.00 -15.07
N ALA A 182 -25.03 -11.21 -15.65
CA ALA A 182 -26.25 -11.92 -16.03
C ALA A 182 -27.03 -12.39 -14.80
N ALA A 183 -26.32 -12.93 -13.79
CA ALA A 183 -26.92 -13.29 -12.51
C ALA A 183 -27.43 -12.06 -11.74
N ALA A 184 -26.69 -10.94 -11.73
CA ALA A 184 -27.09 -9.73 -11.02
C ALA A 184 -28.40 -9.12 -11.56
N LEU A 185 -28.65 -9.18 -12.88
CA LEU A 185 -29.90 -8.71 -13.49
C LEU A 185 -31.12 -9.53 -13.04
N ARG A 186 -30.93 -10.83 -12.70
CA ARG A 186 -31.98 -11.74 -12.22
C ARG A 186 -31.83 -12.12 -10.74
N GLY A 187 -31.05 -11.33 -9.97
CA GLY A 187 -30.63 -11.70 -8.63
C GLY A 187 -31.77 -12.01 -7.66
N THR A 188 -32.90 -11.30 -7.73
CA THR A 188 -34.04 -11.58 -6.85
C THR A 188 -34.64 -12.97 -7.06
N GLN A 189 -34.73 -13.43 -8.32
CA GLN A 189 -35.28 -14.74 -8.69
C GLN A 189 -34.28 -15.85 -8.41
N LEU A 190 -33.02 -15.68 -8.83
CA LEU A 190 -31.96 -16.67 -8.68
C LEU A 190 -31.56 -16.87 -7.21
N ASN A 191 -31.43 -15.79 -6.42
CA ASN A 191 -31.12 -15.91 -4.99
C ASN A 191 -32.19 -16.74 -4.26
N ARG A 192 -33.47 -16.46 -4.55
CA ARG A 192 -34.59 -17.19 -3.97
C ARG A 192 -34.56 -18.66 -4.36
N ALA A 193 -34.34 -18.96 -5.64
CA ALA A 193 -34.30 -20.32 -6.15
C ALA A 193 -33.10 -21.13 -5.59
N CYS A 194 -31.93 -20.53 -5.44
CA CYS A 194 -30.77 -21.17 -4.81
C CYS A 194 -31.03 -21.49 -3.33
N VAL A 195 -31.58 -20.55 -2.56
CA VAL A 195 -31.97 -20.80 -1.16
C VAL A 195 -32.94 -21.98 -1.07
N ASP A 196 -33.84 -22.11 -2.04
CA ASP A 196 -34.86 -23.16 -2.06
C ASP A 196 -34.31 -24.53 -2.23
N ILE A 197 -33.40 -24.73 -3.16
CA ILE A 197 -32.90 -26.07 -3.45
C ILE A 197 -31.83 -26.49 -2.44
N PHE A 198 -31.09 -25.54 -1.84
CA PHE A 198 -30.01 -25.86 -0.89
C PHE A 198 -30.50 -26.15 0.53
N THR A 199 -31.51 -25.41 1.02
CA THR A 199 -31.97 -25.51 2.41
C THR A 199 -32.95 -26.68 2.58
N PRO A 200 -33.01 -27.42 3.71
CA PRO A 200 -34.07 -28.40 3.94
C PRO A 200 -35.48 -27.78 4.02
N ALA A 201 -36.51 -28.48 3.54
CA ALA A 201 -37.88 -27.96 3.50
C ALA A 201 -38.44 -27.65 4.88
N SER A 202 -38.10 -28.48 5.88
CA SER A 202 -38.48 -28.29 7.29
C SER A 202 -37.98 -26.94 7.84
N VAL A 203 -36.74 -26.57 7.52
CA VAL A 203 -36.11 -25.32 7.97
C VAL A 203 -36.73 -24.11 7.27
N LEU A 204 -37.08 -24.23 5.98
CA LEU A 204 -37.78 -23.14 5.26
C LEU A 204 -39.18 -22.91 5.80
N ALA A 205 -39.93 -23.99 6.09
CA ALA A 205 -41.29 -23.90 6.62
C ALA A 205 -41.33 -23.24 8.00
N GLU A 206 -40.34 -23.52 8.86
CA GLU A 206 -40.23 -22.93 10.19
C GLU A 206 -39.83 -21.44 10.16
N ASN A 207 -38.86 -21.08 9.31
CA ASN A 207 -38.26 -19.74 9.33
C ASN A 207 -38.92 -18.75 8.36
N PHE A 208 -39.64 -19.22 7.34
CA PHE A 208 -40.36 -18.37 6.38
C PHE A 208 -41.80 -18.87 6.14
N PRO A 209 -42.68 -18.81 7.15
CA PRO A 209 -44.04 -19.34 7.06
C PRO A 209 -44.97 -18.52 6.14
N ALA A 210 -44.69 -17.23 5.92
CA ALA A 210 -45.47 -16.33 5.05
C ALA A 210 -44.94 -16.27 3.61
N ARG A 211 -44.18 -17.31 3.21
CA ARG A 211 -43.49 -17.32 1.95
C ARG A 211 -44.42 -17.69 0.80
N ASP A 212 -44.32 -16.95 -0.29
CA ASP A 212 -45.01 -17.22 -1.53
C ASP A 212 -44.57 -18.59 -2.11
N THR A 213 -45.51 -19.47 -2.45
CA THR A 213 -45.24 -20.84 -2.96
C THR A 213 -45.50 -20.98 -4.46
N ASP A 214 -45.81 -19.88 -5.16
CA ASP A 214 -46.28 -19.92 -6.54
C ASP A 214 -45.25 -20.40 -7.58
N VAL A 215 -43.94 -20.38 -7.25
CA VAL A 215 -42.87 -20.89 -8.14
C VAL A 215 -42.10 -22.01 -7.44
N ASN A 216 -42.54 -23.25 -7.63
CA ASN A 216 -41.92 -24.43 -7.03
C ASN A 216 -40.77 -24.96 -7.89
N VAL A 217 -39.55 -24.48 -7.62
CA VAL A 217 -38.30 -24.93 -8.30
C VAL A 217 -37.66 -26.15 -7.64
N ARG A 218 -38.16 -26.59 -6.49
CA ARG A 218 -37.54 -27.62 -5.64
C ARG A 218 -38.02 -29.02 -6.03
N PHE A 219 -37.13 -29.99 -5.92
CA PHE A 219 -37.40 -31.42 -6.02
C PHE A 219 -36.91 -32.18 -4.76
N GLY A 220 -37.85 -32.52 -3.88
CA GLY A 220 -37.59 -33.26 -2.63
C GLY A 220 -37.36 -32.38 -1.40
N ASP A 221 -37.50 -32.97 -0.20
CA ASP A 221 -37.55 -32.22 1.06
C ASP A 221 -36.17 -31.99 1.70
N GLU A 222 -35.17 -32.81 1.36
CA GLU A 222 -33.85 -32.85 2.01
C GLU A 222 -32.98 -31.61 1.74
N GLY A 223 -33.02 -31.08 0.51
CA GLY A 223 -32.15 -30.00 0.05
C GLY A 223 -30.69 -30.42 -0.23
N TRP A 224 -29.94 -29.62 -1.00
CA TRP A 224 -28.57 -29.95 -1.41
C TRP A 224 -27.57 -29.98 -0.26
N LEU A 225 -27.76 -29.24 0.82
CA LEU A 225 -26.85 -29.32 1.98
C LEU A 225 -26.78 -30.74 2.57
N ALA A 226 -27.93 -31.43 2.68
CA ALA A 226 -27.98 -32.81 3.16
C ALA A 226 -27.28 -33.76 2.20
N ARG A 227 -27.60 -33.66 0.91
CA ARG A 227 -26.99 -34.49 -0.14
C ARG A 227 -25.47 -34.37 -0.17
N LEU A 228 -24.94 -33.16 0.00
CA LEU A 228 -23.50 -32.90 0.03
C LEU A 228 -22.84 -33.46 1.30
N GLY A 229 -23.48 -33.32 2.46
CA GLY A 229 -23.02 -33.90 3.73
C GLY A 229 -22.93 -35.42 3.67
N ASP A 230 -23.99 -36.07 3.19
CA ASP A 230 -24.05 -37.54 3.03
C ASP A 230 -22.98 -38.05 2.06
N LEU A 231 -22.75 -37.34 0.94
CA LEU A 231 -21.72 -37.72 -0.02
C LEU A 231 -20.31 -37.58 0.57
N LEU A 232 -20.06 -36.52 1.34
CA LEU A 232 -18.78 -36.33 2.01
C LEU A 232 -18.52 -37.46 3.00
N GLU A 233 -19.50 -37.83 3.83
CA GLU A 233 -19.38 -38.95 4.76
C GLU A 233 -19.11 -40.27 4.04
N TRP A 234 -19.86 -40.56 2.97
CA TRP A 234 -19.63 -41.73 2.14
C TRP A 234 -18.20 -41.77 1.58
N CYS A 235 -17.68 -40.64 1.07
CA CYS A 235 -16.31 -40.56 0.59
C CYS A 235 -15.30 -40.87 1.69
N LEU A 236 -15.47 -40.29 2.88
CA LEU A 236 -14.57 -40.47 4.03
C LEU A 236 -14.51 -41.93 4.50
N GLU A 237 -15.62 -42.66 4.44
CA GLU A 237 -15.70 -44.08 4.83
C GLU A 237 -15.08 -45.03 3.78
N HIS A 238 -14.96 -44.62 2.52
CA HIS A 238 -14.55 -45.48 1.39
C HIS A 238 -13.09 -45.26 0.94
N ASN A 239 -12.14 -45.19 1.89
CA ASN A 239 -10.69 -45.20 1.64
C ASN A 239 -10.13 -44.03 0.78
N VAL A 240 -10.45 -42.78 1.14
CA VAL A 240 -9.88 -41.53 0.57
C VAL A 240 -8.34 -41.53 0.44
N GLY A 241 -7.65 -42.23 1.35
CA GLY A 241 -6.19 -42.33 1.36
C GLY A 241 -5.60 -43.08 0.16
N THR A 242 -6.35 -44.00 -0.45
CA THR A 242 -5.83 -44.90 -1.51
C THR A 242 -6.51 -44.74 -2.87
N ASP A 243 -7.79 -44.36 -2.90
CA ASP A 243 -8.55 -44.22 -4.16
C ASP A 243 -8.55 -42.76 -4.66
N GLU A 244 -8.03 -42.54 -5.87
CA GLU A 244 -7.91 -41.21 -6.47
C GLU A 244 -9.27 -40.64 -6.92
N GLU A 245 -10.21 -41.47 -7.38
CA GLU A 245 -11.54 -41.01 -7.83
C GLU A 245 -12.40 -40.60 -6.64
N VAL A 246 -12.36 -41.37 -5.54
CA VAL A 246 -13.06 -41.04 -4.30
C VAL A 246 -12.47 -39.78 -3.66
N ARG A 247 -11.14 -39.61 -3.71
CA ARG A 247 -10.46 -38.40 -3.23
C ARG A 247 -10.85 -37.16 -4.04
N ALA A 248 -10.86 -37.26 -5.37
CA ALA A 248 -11.30 -36.16 -6.24
C ALA A 248 -12.76 -35.77 -5.98
N CYS A 249 -13.64 -36.75 -5.74
CA CYS A 249 -15.03 -36.52 -5.38
C CYS A 249 -15.18 -35.83 -4.02
N ALA A 250 -14.40 -36.23 -3.01
CA ALA A 250 -14.38 -35.58 -1.69
C ALA A 250 -13.98 -34.10 -1.79
N ILE A 251 -12.92 -33.80 -2.53
CA ILE A 251 -12.43 -32.43 -2.76
C ILE A 251 -13.50 -31.56 -3.44
N LYS A 252 -14.14 -32.08 -4.49
CA LYS A 252 -15.23 -31.35 -5.19
C LYS A 252 -16.45 -31.14 -4.31
N THR A 253 -16.76 -32.10 -3.43
CA THR A 253 -17.88 -31.98 -2.48
C THR A 253 -17.60 -30.87 -1.47
N LEU A 254 -16.37 -30.81 -0.94
CA LEU A 254 -15.94 -29.74 -0.06
C LEU A 254 -15.90 -28.38 -0.77
N ALA A 255 -15.51 -28.31 -2.05
CA ALA A 255 -15.55 -27.09 -2.84
C ALA A 255 -16.98 -26.55 -3.02
N ALA A 256 -17.94 -27.42 -3.34
CA ALA A 256 -19.36 -27.05 -3.45
C ALA A 256 -19.95 -26.61 -2.10
N LEU A 257 -19.61 -27.31 -1.01
CA LEU A 257 -19.99 -26.89 0.36
C LEU A 257 -19.41 -25.51 0.68
N LYS A 258 -18.12 -25.29 0.43
CA LYS A 258 -17.45 -24.00 0.66
C LYS A 258 -18.14 -22.86 -0.09
N ALA A 259 -18.50 -23.05 -1.37
CA ALA A 259 -19.20 -22.05 -2.16
C ALA A 259 -20.59 -21.71 -1.60
N ALA A 260 -21.28 -22.68 -0.99
CA ALA A 260 -22.60 -22.51 -0.39
C ALA A 260 -22.57 -21.87 1.01
N MET A 261 -21.55 -22.20 1.82
CA MET A 261 -21.49 -21.80 3.23
C MET A 261 -21.49 -20.28 3.47
N GLN A 262 -21.05 -19.48 2.50
CA GLN A 262 -20.99 -18.01 2.62
C GLN A 262 -22.37 -17.34 2.69
N TRP A 263 -23.43 -17.98 2.19
CA TRP A 263 -24.75 -17.37 2.05
C TRP A 263 -25.91 -18.23 2.59
N VAL A 264 -25.68 -19.52 2.87
CA VAL A 264 -26.72 -20.41 3.42
C VAL A 264 -27.01 -20.10 4.90
N MET A 265 -28.25 -20.30 5.31
CA MET A 265 -28.72 -20.03 6.68
C MET A 265 -28.06 -20.93 7.72
N HIS A 266 -27.59 -20.35 8.83
CA HIS A 266 -26.96 -21.10 9.93
C HIS A 266 -27.86 -22.18 10.57
N LYS A 267 -29.18 -21.97 10.60
CA LYS A 267 -30.10 -23.01 11.10
C LYS A 267 -30.18 -24.23 10.17
N ALA A 268 -29.99 -24.03 8.87
CA ALA A 268 -30.00 -25.11 7.88
C ALA A 268 -28.74 -25.97 7.99
N THR A 269 -27.58 -25.35 8.22
CA THR A 269 -26.32 -26.06 8.40
C THR A 269 -26.30 -26.88 9.69
N ALA A 270 -26.91 -26.35 10.77
CA ALA A 270 -27.09 -27.05 12.04
C ALA A 270 -28.05 -28.25 11.92
N ALA A 271 -29.18 -28.10 11.22
CA ALA A 271 -30.19 -29.15 11.06
C ALA A 271 -29.68 -30.41 10.33
N VAL A 272 -28.60 -30.27 9.56
CA VAL A 272 -28.02 -31.31 8.72
C VAL A 272 -26.69 -31.81 9.28
N HIS A 273 -26.28 -31.36 10.48
CA HIS A 273 -24.98 -31.75 11.07
C HIS A 273 -23.77 -31.47 10.15
N CYS A 274 -23.86 -30.45 9.28
CA CYS A 274 -22.84 -30.16 8.25
C CYS A 274 -21.43 -30.01 8.85
N THR A 275 -21.33 -29.49 10.07
CA THR A 275 -20.08 -29.31 10.81
C THR A 275 -19.44 -30.63 11.24
N GLU A 276 -20.24 -31.65 11.58
CA GLU A 276 -19.72 -32.97 11.96
C GLU A 276 -19.11 -33.67 10.74
N HIS A 277 -19.77 -33.60 9.58
CA HIS A 277 -19.26 -34.16 8.32
C HIS A 277 -17.93 -33.51 7.90
N ILE A 278 -17.78 -32.18 8.05
CA ILE A 278 -16.53 -31.46 7.75
C ILE A 278 -15.43 -31.81 8.78
N CYS A 279 -15.72 -31.82 10.08
CA CYS A 279 -14.75 -32.19 11.12
C CYS A 279 -14.17 -33.61 10.93
N LYS A 280 -14.99 -34.56 10.51
CA LYS A 280 -14.54 -35.92 10.21
C LYS A 280 -13.48 -35.93 9.10
N SER A 281 -13.52 -35.01 8.14
CA SER A 281 -12.53 -34.96 7.04
C SER A 281 -11.12 -34.62 7.52
N LEU A 282 -10.98 -33.92 8.65
CA LEU A 282 -9.70 -33.58 9.27
C LEU A 282 -8.97 -34.80 9.86
N THR A 283 -9.70 -35.87 10.17
CA THR A 283 -9.15 -37.09 10.81
C THR A 283 -8.51 -38.05 9.81
N VAL A 284 -8.67 -37.82 8.51
CA VAL A 284 -8.14 -38.67 7.44
C VAL A 284 -6.68 -38.29 7.14
N PRO A 285 -5.75 -39.25 7.03
CA PRO A 285 -4.35 -39.01 6.67
C PRO A 285 -4.20 -38.73 5.16
N SER A 286 -4.88 -37.70 4.65
CA SER A 286 -4.80 -37.25 3.26
C SER A 286 -4.77 -35.71 3.22
N VAL A 287 -3.59 -35.15 2.95
CA VAL A 287 -3.34 -33.69 2.92
C VAL A 287 -4.33 -32.91 2.04
N PRO A 288 -4.76 -33.39 0.85
CA PRO A 288 -5.72 -32.67 0.01
C PRO A 288 -7.16 -32.57 0.55
N VAL A 289 -7.53 -33.38 1.55
CA VAL A 289 -8.92 -33.50 2.07
C VAL A 289 -9.09 -32.83 3.44
N GLN A 290 -7.99 -32.40 4.05
CA GLN A 290 -8.01 -31.53 5.21
C GLN A 290 -8.32 -30.09 4.74
N MET A 291 -9.56 -29.64 4.92
CA MET A 291 -10.03 -28.31 4.51
C MET A 291 -10.42 -27.43 5.71
N GLU A 292 -10.29 -26.11 5.51
CA GLU A 292 -10.52 -25.03 6.50
C GLU A 292 -11.79 -24.18 6.16
N ASP A 293 -12.50 -23.78 7.24
CA ASP A 293 -13.59 -22.77 7.48
C ASP A 293 -15.05 -23.09 7.04
N ASP A 294 -16.14 -22.83 7.82
CA ASP A 294 -16.57 -21.69 8.67
C ASP A 294 -17.70 -22.12 9.69
N PHE A 295 -17.97 -21.59 10.91
CA PHE A 295 -17.14 -21.00 11.99
C PHE A 295 -17.79 -21.23 13.37
N LEU A 296 -19.03 -20.82 13.65
CA LEU A 296 -19.52 -20.78 15.06
C LEU A 296 -19.77 -22.14 15.73
N ALA A 297 -20.32 -23.13 15.01
CA ALA A 297 -20.57 -24.48 15.53
C ALA A 297 -19.35 -25.42 15.39
N LEU A 298 -18.38 -25.04 14.56
CA LEU A 298 -17.11 -25.76 14.33
C LEU A 298 -16.03 -25.34 15.32
N VAL A 299 -15.92 -24.03 15.58
CA VAL A 299 -14.80 -23.41 16.30
C VAL A 299 -14.87 -23.65 17.81
N CYS A 300 -16.06 -23.55 18.43
CA CYS A 300 -16.17 -23.72 19.88
C CYS A 300 -15.70 -25.11 20.38
N PRO A 301 -16.01 -26.23 19.71
CA PRO A 301 -15.43 -27.55 20.04
C PRO A 301 -13.91 -27.67 19.90
N MET A 302 -13.28 -26.86 19.04
CA MET A 302 -11.81 -26.90 18.83
C MET A 302 -11.02 -26.42 20.04
N TYR A 303 -11.65 -25.65 20.92
CA TYR A 303 -11.04 -25.24 22.20
C TYR A 303 -11.23 -26.27 23.32
N GLY A 304 -11.91 -27.39 23.07
CA GLY A 304 -12.01 -28.47 24.05
C GLY A 304 -10.64 -29.13 24.31
N ALA A 305 -10.41 -29.63 25.53
CA ALA A 305 -9.11 -30.19 25.94
C ALA A 305 -8.62 -31.35 25.04
N GLU A 306 -9.53 -32.20 24.54
CA GLU A 306 -9.16 -33.28 23.61
C GLU A 306 -8.71 -32.74 22.25
N SER A 307 -9.45 -31.78 21.70
CA SER A 307 -9.12 -31.10 20.44
C SER A 307 -7.79 -30.36 20.54
N VAL A 308 -7.57 -29.60 21.62
CA VAL A 308 -6.31 -28.86 21.86
C VAL A 308 -5.12 -29.83 21.94
N ASN A 309 -5.27 -30.97 22.63
CA ASN A 309 -4.23 -31.99 22.69
C ASN A 309 -3.95 -32.64 21.32
N LEU A 310 -4.98 -32.87 20.50
CA LEU A 310 -4.81 -33.37 19.14
C LEU A 310 -4.06 -32.35 18.26
N LEU A 311 -4.48 -31.08 18.30
CA LEU A 311 -3.84 -29.98 17.59
C LEU A 311 -2.36 -29.85 17.98
N LYS A 312 -2.04 -30.00 19.28
CA LYS A 312 -0.66 -30.00 19.76
C LYS A 312 0.17 -31.15 19.16
N ARG A 313 -0.35 -32.38 19.15
CA ARG A 313 0.36 -33.54 18.56
C ARG A 313 0.54 -33.39 17.05
N LEU A 314 -0.46 -32.85 16.35
CA LEU A 314 -0.38 -32.60 14.92
C LEU A 314 0.70 -31.57 14.60
N TYR A 315 0.77 -30.49 15.37
CA TYR A 315 1.84 -29.51 15.26
C TYR A 315 3.21 -30.16 15.48
N GLU A 316 3.40 -30.87 16.59
CA GLU A 316 4.65 -31.56 16.93
C GLU A 316 5.11 -32.54 15.83
N TRP A 317 4.18 -33.22 15.16
CA TRP A 317 4.49 -34.09 14.02
C TRP A 317 4.92 -33.33 12.76
N SER A 318 4.40 -32.11 12.57
CA SER A 318 4.70 -31.27 11.40
C SER A 318 6.05 -30.54 11.50
N VAL A 319 6.62 -30.37 12.70
CA VAL A 319 7.88 -29.63 12.89
C VAL A 319 9.03 -30.29 12.11
N VAL A 320 9.76 -29.47 11.36
CA VAL A 320 10.91 -29.87 10.52
C VAL A 320 12.22 -29.24 11.01
N ASP A 321 13.34 -29.86 10.67
CA ASP A 321 14.67 -29.32 10.96
C ASP A 321 15.13 -28.34 9.87
N ALA A 322 15.86 -27.29 10.24
CA ALA A 322 16.32 -26.27 9.29
C ALA A 322 17.32 -26.81 8.25
N THR A 323 18.09 -27.84 8.61
CA THR A 323 19.10 -28.46 7.73
C THR A 323 18.54 -29.61 6.89
N ASN A 324 17.31 -30.04 7.17
CA ASN A 324 16.62 -31.13 6.47
C ASN A 324 15.11 -30.90 6.46
N VAL A 325 14.66 -30.07 5.53
CA VAL A 325 13.26 -29.66 5.40
C VAL A 325 12.47 -30.68 4.58
N ASP A 326 11.48 -31.30 5.21
CA ASP A 326 10.43 -32.06 4.52
C ASP A 326 9.37 -31.07 4.00
N GLU A 327 9.30 -30.87 2.68
CA GLU A 327 8.44 -29.86 2.05
C GLU A 327 6.95 -30.02 2.42
N GLU A 328 6.45 -31.25 2.50
CA GLU A 328 5.02 -31.51 2.78
C GLU A 328 4.69 -31.19 4.23
N LYS A 329 5.53 -31.64 5.17
CA LYS A 329 5.36 -31.33 6.60
C LYS A 329 5.53 -29.84 6.87
N TYR A 330 6.49 -29.20 6.21
CA TYR A 330 6.74 -27.79 6.39
C TYR A 330 5.60 -26.92 5.85
N LEU A 331 5.03 -27.30 4.69
CA LEU A 331 3.82 -26.67 4.16
C LEU A 331 2.64 -26.84 5.12
N LEU A 332 2.49 -28.03 5.72
CA LEU A 332 1.48 -28.26 6.75
C LEU A 332 1.73 -27.35 7.97
N SER A 333 2.95 -27.20 8.48
CA SER A 333 3.23 -26.30 9.61
C SER A 333 2.86 -24.85 9.30
N LYS A 334 3.14 -24.36 8.09
CA LYS A 334 2.75 -23.02 7.65
C LYS A 334 1.24 -22.85 7.67
N LYS A 335 0.51 -23.81 7.08
CA LYS A 335 -0.96 -23.79 7.06
C LYS A 335 -1.58 -23.95 8.43
N PHE A 336 -1.06 -24.86 9.23
CA PHE A 336 -1.50 -25.09 10.60
C PHE A 336 -1.34 -23.82 11.45
N SER A 337 -0.26 -23.07 11.27
CA SER A 337 -0.10 -21.77 11.95
C SER A 337 -1.14 -20.72 11.52
N GLU A 338 -1.44 -20.63 10.22
CA GLU A 338 -2.52 -19.77 9.69
C GLU A 338 -3.87 -20.14 10.36
N MET A 339 -4.18 -21.44 10.45
CA MET A 339 -5.40 -21.95 11.12
C MET A 339 -5.45 -21.58 12.61
N ILE A 340 -4.38 -21.85 13.36
CA ILE A 340 -4.33 -21.54 14.80
C ILE A 340 -4.42 -20.03 15.04
N SER A 341 -3.82 -19.22 14.16
CA SER A 341 -3.95 -17.76 14.18
C SER A 341 -5.39 -17.30 14.00
N ASN A 342 -6.14 -17.90 13.07
CA ASN A 342 -7.56 -17.62 12.85
C ASN A 342 -8.42 -17.98 14.07
N LEU A 343 -8.18 -19.14 14.68
CA LEU A 343 -8.84 -19.52 15.94
C LEU A 343 -8.53 -18.53 17.06
N GLY A 344 -7.26 -18.12 17.23
CA GLY A 344 -6.91 -17.10 18.21
C GLY A 344 -7.55 -15.73 17.92
N ASN A 345 -7.69 -15.34 16.65
CA ASN A 345 -8.40 -14.11 16.27
C ASN A 345 -9.90 -14.17 16.61
N PHE A 346 -10.52 -15.35 16.53
CA PHE A 346 -11.92 -15.50 16.94
C PHE A 346 -12.13 -15.25 18.44
N ILE A 347 -11.20 -15.72 19.28
CA ILE A 347 -11.24 -15.46 20.73
C ILE A 347 -11.25 -13.95 21.00
N GLU A 348 -10.46 -13.17 20.26
CA GLU A 348 -10.41 -11.71 20.36
C GLU A 348 -11.70 -11.04 19.88
N GLN A 349 -12.23 -11.44 18.72
CA GLN A 349 -13.40 -10.82 18.10
C GLN A 349 -14.72 -11.16 18.82
N ARG A 350 -14.84 -12.37 19.37
CA ARG A 350 -16.08 -12.93 19.92
C ARG A 350 -15.86 -13.66 21.26
N PRO A 351 -15.27 -13.01 22.29
CA PRO A 351 -14.89 -13.66 23.55
C PRO A 351 -16.09 -14.26 24.31
N LEU A 352 -17.27 -13.64 24.20
CA LEU A 352 -18.50 -14.11 24.87
C LEU A 352 -19.04 -15.43 24.33
N LEU A 353 -18.60 -15.86 23.13
CA LEU A 353 -19.07 -17.08 22.49
C LEU A 353 -18.20 -18.30 22.84
N ILE A 354 -17.09 -18.09 23.55
CA ILE A 354 -16.20 -19.16 23.99
C ILE A 354 -16.81 -19.86 25.21
N PRO A 355 -17.11 -21.17 25.15
CA PRO A 355 -17.67 -21.89 26.28
C PRO A 355 -16.71 -21.91 27.49
N GLY A 356 -17.24 -21.76 28.70
CA GLY A 356 -16.42 -21.83 29.93
C GLY A 356 -15.73 -23.18 30.17
N SER A 357 -16.14 -24.25 29.48
CA SER A 357 -15.51 -25.57 29.51
C SER A 357 -14.29 -25.73 28.58
N SER A 358 -13.87 -24.65 27.91
CA SER A 358 -12.76 -24.65 26.96
C SER A 358 -11.39 -24.68 27.65
N ASP A 359 -10.43 -25.39 27.07
CA ASP A 359 -9.02 -25.42 27.49
C ASP A 359 -8.24 -24.25 26.86
N LEU A 360 -8.58 -23.04 27.28
CA LEU A 360 -7.93 -21.82 26.78
C LEU A 360 -6.43 -21.79 27.14
N SER A 361 -6.05 -22.30 28.32
CA SER A 361 -4.65 -22.35 28.75
C SER A 361 -3.83 -23.29 27.86
N GLY A 362 -4.34 -24.49 27.56
CA GLY A 362 -3.70 -25.41 26.62
C GLY A 362 -3.58 -24.82 25.22
N PHE A 363 -4.61 -24.12 24.74
CA PHE A 363 -4.61 -23.45 23.45
C PHE A 363 -3.57 -22.31 23.37
N LEU A 364 -3.49 -21.46 24.40
CA LEU A 364 -2.49 -20.39 24.46
C LEU A 364 -1.06 -20.96 24.55
N ASN A 365 -0.85 -22.09 25.23
CA ASN A 365 0.43 -22.80 25.22
C ASN A 365 0.77 -23.36 23.84
N LEU A 366 -0.20 -23.89 23.09
CA LEU A 366 0.01 -24.31 21.70
C LEU A 366 0.44 -23.11 20.83
N MET A 367 -0.23 -21.97 20.96
CA MET A 367 0.17 -20.74 20.27
C MET A 367 1.61 -20.32 20.63
N LEU A 368 1.99 -20.41 21.90
CA LEU A 368 3.36 -20.12 22.35
C LEU A 368 4.39 -21.08 21.70
N ASN A 369 4.06 -22.36 21.60
CA ASN A 369 4.91 -23.37 20.95
C ASN A 369 5.05 -23.15 19.43
N ILE A 370 4.03 -22.62 18.76
CA ILE A 370 4.12 -22.23 17.35
C ILE A 370 4.97 -20.98 17.20
N MET A 371 4.81 -20.02 18.11
CA MET A 371 5.59 -18.78 18.12
C MET A 371 7.09 -19.02 18.35
N SER A 372 7.46 -20.09 19.07
CA SER A 372 8.86 -20.45 19.32
C SER A 372 9.54 -21.17 18.14
N HIS A 373 8.80 -21.50 17.07
CA HIS A 373 9.36 -22.11 15.87
C HIS A 373 10.50 -21.26 15.27
N GLN A 374 11.50 -21.91 14.66
CA GLN A 374 12.66 -21.20 14.10
C GLN A 374 12.36 -20.52 12.75
N SER A 375 11.50 -21.12 11.92
CA SER A 375 10.97 -20.41 10.74
C SER A 375 10.03 -19.28 11.17
N MET A 376 10.44 -18.05 10.85
CA MET A 376 9.64 -16.85 11.04
C MET A 376 8.35 -16.85 10.21
N THR A 377 8.31 -17.56 9.07
CA THR A 377 7.10 -17.73 8.26
C THR A 377 6.04 -18.56 8.98
N VAL A 378 6.47 -19.58 9.74
CA VAL A 378 5.57 -20.40 10.57
C VAL A 378 5.12 -19.62 11.80
N SER A 379 5.98 -18.85 12.47
CA SER A 379 5.59 -18.16 13.71
C SER A 379 4.82 -16.84 13.50
N LEU A 380 4.94 -16.19 12.33
CA LEU A 380 4.36 -14.87 12.06
C LEU A 380 2.83 -14.79 12.22
N PRO A 381 2.00 -15.71 11.69
CA PRO A 381 0.55 -15.65 11.86
C PRO A 381 0.15 -15.58 13.33
N VAL A 382 0.69 -16.49 14.14
CA VAL A 382 0.42 -16.56 15.58
C VAL A 382 0.96 -15.34 16.34
N LEU A 383 2.15 -14.84 15.98
CA LEU A 383 2.68 -13.59 16.54
C LEU A 383 1.74 -12.39 16.31
N SER A 384 1.16 -12.28 15.11
CA SER A 384 0.18 -11.23 14.81
C SER A 384 -1.08 -11.34 15.67
N THR A 385 -1.53 -12.57 15.95
CA THR A 385 -2.66 -12.84 16.84
C THR A 385 -2.36 -12.53 18.29
N TRP A 386 -1.15 -12.82 18.78
CA TRP A 386 -0.71 -12.44 20.13
C TRP A 386 -0.82 -10.93 20.36
N VAL A 387 -0.46 -10.12 19.35
CA VAL A 387 -0.61 -8.66 19.43
C VAL A 387 -2.07 -8.25 19.60
N LYS A 388 -3.02 -8.91 18.91
CA LYS A 388 -4.45 -8.62 19.01
C LYS A 388 -5.00 -9.05 20.37
N LEU A 389 -4.72 -10.29 20.79
CA LEU A 389 -5.16 -10.85 22.09
C LEU A 389 -4.64 -10.07 23.29
N LEU A 390 -3.37 -9.65 23.26
CA LEU A 390 -2.75 -8.86 24.33
C LEU A 390 -3.25 -7.42 24.35
N LYS A 391 -3.81 -6.87 23.27
CA LYS A 391 -4.38 -5.52 23.29
C LYS A 391 -5.82 -5.49 23.79
N SER A 392 -6.58 -6.56 23.59
CA SER A 392 -7.98 -6.65 24.01
C SER A 392 -8.13 -6.63 25.53
N ASP A 393 -9.03 -5.79 26.03
CA ASP A 393 -9.31 -5.62 27.45
C ASP A 393 -10.05 -6.82 28.06
N THR A 394 -10.82 -7.57 27.27
CA THR A 394 -11.59 -8.73 27.74
C THR A 394 -10.76 -10.00 27.82
N THR A 395 -9.98 -10.30 26.77
CA THR A 395 -9.18 -11.53 26.74
C THR A 395 -7.88 -11.34 27.49
N GLY A 396 -7.28 -10.17 27.37
CA GLY A 396 -5.96 -9.89 27.91
C GLY A 396 -5.86 -9.77 29.44
N GLN A 397 -6.99 -9.72 30.14
CA GLN A 397 -7.06 -9.73 31.61
C GLN A 397 -7.19 -11.15 32.19
N SER A 398 -7.21 -12.19 31.36
CA SER A 398 -7.30 -13.56 31.84
C SER A 398 -6.02 -14.01 32.56
N ASP A 399 -6.17 -14.67 33.71
CA ASP A 399 -5.07 -15.27 34.46
C ASP A 399 -4.29 -16.33 33.66
N ALA A 400 -4.84 -16.81 32.53
CA ALA A 400 -4.19 -17.77 31.65
C ALA A 400 -2.93 -17.21 30.94
N PHE A 401 -2.78 -15.88 30.85
CA PHE A 401 -1.64 -15.24 30.19
C PHE A 401 -0.40 -15.15 31.09
N ASP A 402 -0.60 -15.07 32.40
CA ASP A 402 0.43 -14.89 33.42
C ASP A 402 1.64 -15.81 33.30
N PRO A 403 1.48 -17.14 33.19
CA PRO A 403 2.63 -18.04 33.09
C PRO A 403 3.39 -17.91 31.76
N LEU A 404 2.81 -17.28 30.74
CA LEU A 404 3.38 -17.19 29.39
C LEU A 404 4.18 -15.90 29.17
N VAL A 405 4.01 -14.89 30.03
CA VAL A 405 4.61 -13.56 29.86
C VAL A 405 6.13 -13.61 29.72
N GLY A 406 6.82 -14.35 30.61
CA GLY A 406 8.28 -14.45 30.57
C GLY A 406 8.79 -15.05 29.25
N SER A 407 8.19 -16.15 28.81
CA SER A 407 8.55 -16.80 27.54
C SER A 407 8.26 -15.92 26.33
N LEU A 408 7.14 -15.18 26.33
CA LEU A 408 6.82 -14.23 25.26
C LEU A 408 7.88 -13.12 25.16
N LEU A 409 8.31 -12.56 26.30
CA LEU A 409 9.36 -11.54 26.34
C LEU A 409 10.71 -12.10 25.85
N ASP A 410 11.07 -13.31 26.25
CA ASP A 410 12.32 -13.95 25.84
C ASP A 410 12.34 -14.25 24.33
N ILE A 411 11.26 -14.82 23.79
CA ILE A 411 11.13 -15.09 22.34
C ILE A 411 11.18 -13.79 21.55
N CYS A 412 10.42 -12.76 21.96
CA CYS A 412 10.44 -11.47 21.28
C CYS A 412 11.83 -10.82 21.30
N SER A 413 12.56 -10.93 22.42
CA SER A 413 13.91 -10.39 22.54
C SER A 413 14.90 -11.08 21.60
N GLN A 414 14.82 -12.41 21.46
CA GLN A 414 15.66 -13.16 20.53
C GLN A 414 15.32 -12.86 19.06
N ARG A 415 14.03 -12.70 18.74
CA ARG A 415 13.56 -12.48 17.37
C ARG A 415 13.68 -11.04 16.87
N LEU A 416 14.20 -10.12 17.69
CA LEU A 416 14.44 -8.72 17.31
C LEU A 416 15.78 -8.48 16.61
N ILE A 417 16.61 -9.51 16.45
CA ILE A 417 17.82 -9.47 15.63
C ILE A 417 17.44 -9.19 14.16
N LYS A 418 18.22 -8.36 13.48
CA LYS A 418 18.10 -8.15 12.02
C LYS A 418 18.76 -9.33 11.29
N TYR A 419 18.06 -10.46 11.24
CA TYR A 419 18.57 -11.70 10.65
C TYR A 419 19.03 -11.51 9.20
N GLU A 420 18.38 -10.64 8.43
CA GLU A 420 18.78 -10.32 7.05
C GLU A 420 20.16 -9.67 6.95
N SER A 421 20.67 -9.09 8.04
CA SER A 421 22.00 -8.47 8.10
C SER A 421 23.11 -9.43 8.57
N LEU A 422 22.76 -10.67 8.92
CA LEU A 422 23.74 -11.70 9.25
C LEU A 422 24.42 -12.23 7.97
N PRO A 423 25.66 -12.76 8.08
CA PRO A 423 26.31 -13.45 6.97
C PRO A 423 25.45 -14.62 6.44
N GLU A 424 25.32 -14.75 5.12
CA GLU A 424 24.48 -15.80 4.50
C GLU A 424 24.99 -17.23 4.78
N ASP A 425 26.27 -17.37 5.15
CA ASP A 425 26.92 -18.60 5.58
C ASP A 425 26.73 -18.92 7.07
N SER A 426 25.91 -18.15 7.80
CA SER A 426 25.62 -18.40 9.21
C SER A 426 24.73 -19.63 9.41
N ASP A 427 25.16 -20.55 10.28
CA ASP A 427 24.39 -21.74 10.69
C ASP A 427 23.18 -21.44 11.61
N ASP A 428 22.69 -20.19 11.65
CA ASP A 428 21.54 -19.85 12.48
C ASP A 428 20.26 -20.43 11.85
N PRO A 429 19.51 -21.31 12.53
CA PRO A 429 18.34 -21.97 11.95
C PRO A 429 17.27 -20.99 11.43
N SER A 430 17.13 -19.83 12.06
CA SER A 430 16.15 -18.82 11.67
C SER A 430 16.55 -18.14 10.37
N LEU A 431 17.86 -17.93 10.15
CA LEU A 431 18.38 -17.44 8.89
C LEU A 431 18.24 -18.48 7.77
N VAL A 432 18.55 -19.76 8.06
CA VAL A 432 18.41 -20.85 7.07
C VAL A 432 16.97 -20.94 6.56
N PHE A 433 15.98 -20.96 7.46
CA PHE A 433 14.57 -20.92 7.04
C PHE A 433 14.21 -19.62 6.29
N LEU A 434 14.76 -18.48 6.69
CA LEU A 434 14.49 -17.21 6.02
C LEU A 434 15.02 -17.21 4.57
N LEU A 435 16.19 -17.82 4.34
CA LEU A 435 16.78 -17.98 3.01
C LEU A 435 15.99 -18.96 2.14
N GLU A 436 15.46 -20.03 2.74
CA GLU A 436 14.59 -20.99 2.06
C GLU A 436 13.23 -20.38 1.68
N ASP A 437 12.66 -19.56 2.56
CA ASP A 437 11.33 -18.96 2.37
C ASP A 437 11.35 -17.75 1.41
N ILE A 438 12.45 -16.99 1.41
CA ILE A 438 12.53 -15.67 0.76
C ILE A 438 13.84 -15.47 0.00
N ASP A 439 13.74 -15.50 -1.33
CA ASP A 439 14.89 -15.48 -2.22
C ASP A 439 15.64 -14.13 -2.18
N THR A 440 14.91 -13.01 -2.16
CA THR A 440 15.50 -11.70 -2.40
C THR A 440 15.76 -10.93 -1.10
N MET A 441 16.93 -10.30 -1.00
CA MET A 441 17.30 -9.45 0.15
C MET A 441 16.27 -8.35 0.47
N PRO A 442 15.68 -7.64 -0.51
CA PRO A 442 14.67 -6.64 -0.21
C PRO A 442 13.38 -7.22 0.40
N GLU A 443 12.91 -8.37 -0.11
CA GLU A 443 11.76 -9.07 0.47
C GLU A 443 12.08 -9.55 1.89
N ARG A 444 13.29 -10.07 2.13
CA ARG A 444 13.78 -10.46 3.47
C ARG A 444 13.75 -9.28 4.43
N HIS A 445 14.26 -8.12 4.01
CA HIS A 445 14.28 -6.91 4.84
C HIS A 445 12.86 -6.43 5.19
N THR A 446 11.94 -6.42 4.23
CA THR A 446 10.53 -6.04 4.50
C THR A 446 9.87 -7.03 5.46
N PHE A 447 10.05 -8.32 5.23
CA PHE A 447 9.46 -9.38 6.05
C PHE A 447 9.98 -9.33 7.50
N VAL A 448 11.30 -9.29 7.70
CA VAL A 448 11.90 -9.18 9.05
C VAL A 448 11.49 -7.86 9.71
N GLY A 449 11.39 -6.77 8.95
CA GLY A 449 10.88 -5.50 9.44
C GLY A 449 9.47 -5.60 10.04
N VAL A 450 8.55 -6.29 9.38
CA VAL A 450 7.20 -6.56 9.91
C VAL A 450 7.27 -7.42 11.16
N TYR A 451 8.01 -8.52 11.12
CA TYR A 451 8.13 -9.45 12.24
C TYR A 451 8.60 -8.73 13.52
N ARG A 452 9.67 -7.93 13.39
CA ARG A 452 10.21 -7.10 14.47
C ARG A 452 9.20 -6.10 15.01
N ARG A 453 8.37 -5.48 14.14
CA ARG A 453 7.29 -4.57 14.57
C ARG A 453 6.29 -5.27 15.48
N TYR A 454 5.87 -6.51 15.17
CA TYR A 454 4.95 -7.23 16.04
C TYR A 454 5.62 -7.62 17.38
N CYS A 455 6.88 -8.06 17.38
CA CYS A 455 7.63 -8.30 18.64
C CYS A 455 7.68 -7.05 19.53
N VAL A 456 7.97 -5.87 18.96
CA VAL A 456 7.93 -4.59 19.69
C VAL A 456 6.56 -4.33 20.29
N GLN A 457 5.48 -4.58 19.54
CA GLN A 457 4.11 -4.37 20.05
C GLN A 457 3.75 -5.33 21.18
N VAL A 458 4.20 -6.59 21.14
CA VAL A 458 4.02 -7.55 22.23
C VAL A 458 4.72 -7.04 23.50
N VAL A 459 6.01 -6.69 23.42
CA VAL A 459 6.79 -6.17 24.56
C VAL A 459 6.13 -4.91 25.14
N GLU A 460 5.79 -3.94 24.28
CA GLU A 460 5.14 -2.70 24.68
C GLU A 460 3.82 -2.94 25.42
N THR A 461 3.00 -3.86 24.92
CA THR A 461 1.69 -4.17 25.51
C THR A 461 1.82 -4.92 26.83
N ILE A 462 2.77 -5.85 26.94
CA ILE A 462 3.08 -6.55 28.20
C ILE A 462 3.54 -5.54 29.25
N VAL A 463 4.49 -4.66 28.92
CA VAL A 463 5.03 -3.69 29.88
C VAL A 463 3.98 -2.65 30.27
N LYS A 464 3.09 -2.25 29.36
CA LYS A 464 1.95 -1.37 29.71
C LYS A 464 1.07 -1.99 30.81
N ARG A 465 0.94 -3.31 30.85
CA ARG A 465 0.09 -4.03 31.82
C ARG A 465 0.83 -4.39 33.10
N ARG A 466 2.09 -4.80 32.99
CA ARG A 466 2.95 -5.24 34.11
C ARG A 466 4.29 -4.52 34.08
N PRO A 467 4.30 -3.21 34.31
CA PRO A 467 5.50 -2.41 34.12
C PRO A 467 6.64 -2.83 35.04
N PHE A 468 6.35 -3.14 36.30
CA PHE A 468 7.40 -3.42 37.29
C PHE A 468 8.13 -4.74 37.03
N ASP A 469 7.39 -5.83 36.87
CA ASP A 469 7.98 -7.16 36.65
C ASP A 469 8.65 -7.25 35.27
N ALA A 470 7.95 -6.82 34.22
CA ALA A 470 8.44 -6.94 32.86
C ALA A 470 9.67 -6.04 32.61
N MET A 471 9.66 -4.80 33.10
CA MET A 471 10.81 -3.90 32.95
C MET A 471 12.03 -4.44 33.70
N CYS A 472 11.87 -4.91 34.94
CA CYS A 472 12.98 -5.48 35.70
C CYS A 472 13.59 -6.69 34.99
N HIS A 473 12.77 -7.59 34.45
CA HIS A 473 13.22 -8.75 33.66
C HIS A 473 14.02 -8.32 32.42
N ILE A 474 13.47 -7.39 31.63
CA ILE A 474 14.09 -6.89 30.40
C ILE A 474 15.44 -6.20 30.67
N LEU A 475 15.51 -5.35 31.69
CA LEU A 475 16.72 -4.63 32.05
C LEU A 475 17.80 -5.58 32.60
N ALA A 476 17.42 -6.57 33.40
CA ALA A 476 18.35 -7.59 33.90
C ALA A 476 18.94 -8.44 32.76
N GLN A 477 18.09 -8.89 31.83
CA GLN A 477 18.51 -9.65 30.65
C GLN A 477 19.43 -8.82 29.74
N THR A 478 19.11 -7.55 29.53
CA THR A 478 19.94 -6.63 28.72
C THR A 478 21.30 -6.40 29.40
N SER A 479 21.33 -6.14 30.70
CA SER A 479 22.58 -6.00 31.46
C SER A 479 23.46 -7.24 31.41
N HIS A 480 22.86 -8.43 31.45
CA HIS A 480 23.59 -9.68 31.31
C HIS A 480 24.21 -9.79 29.91
N SER A 481 23.41 -9.56 28.86
CA SER A 481 23.86 -9.60 27.46
C SER A 481 24.98 -8.60 27.15
N LEU A 482 24.93 -7.39 27.71
CA LEU A 482 26.00 -6.39 27.55
C LEU A 482 27.31 -6.82 28.21
N LYS A 483 27.26 -7.54 29.34
CA LYS A 483 28.45 -8.04 30.04
C LYS A 483 29.08 -9.23 29.33
N THR A 484 28.29 -10.06 28.65
CA THR A 484 28.71 -11.25 27.89
C THR A 484 28.78 -11.01 26.38
N LEU A 485 28.79 -9.74 25.96
CA LEU A 485 28.59 -9.34 24.56
C LEU A 485 29.57 -9.99 23.56
N TYR A 486 30.82 -10.18 23.99
CA TYR A 486 31.90 -10.74 23.17
C TYR A 486 32.18 -12.23 23.49
N ASP A 487 31.35 -12.89 24.28
CA ASP A 487 31.52 -14.31 24.60
C ASP A 487 31.42 -15.14 23.31
N GLY A 488 32.47 -15.92 23.02
CA GLY A 488 32.57 -16.71 21.80
C GLY A 488 32.83 -15.90 20.52
N GLN A 489 33.21 -14.62 20.63
CA GLN A 489 33.51 -13.72 19.50
C GLN A 489 34.90 -13.06 19.66
N PRO A 490 35.58 -12.67 18.57
CA PRO A 490 36.83 -11.93 18.67
C PRO A 490 36.61 -10.54 19.30
N PRO A 491 37.59 -10.01 20.06
CA PRO A 491 37.50 -8.67 20.61
C PRO A 491 37.50 -7.61 19.50
N PHE A 492 36.87 -6.46 19.78
CA PHE A 492 36.82 -5.34 18.85
C PHE A 492 38.21 -4.86 18.40
N ARG A 493 38.38 -4.70 17.09
CA ARG A 493 39.56 -4.14 16.42
C ARG A 493 39.14 -3.23 15.28
N ILE A 494 39.83 -2.10 15.11
CA ILE A 494 39.48 -1.07 14.11
C ILE A 494 39.71 -1.62 12.69
N GLU A 495 40.75 -2.42 12.52
CA GLU A 495 41.18 -3.01 11.23
C GLU A 495 40.13 -3.94 10.64
N THR A 496 39.35 -4.60 11.50
CA THR A 496 38.33 -5.58 11.11
C THR A 496 36.90 -5.06 11.34
N TYR A 497 36.73 -3.74 11.45
CA TYR A 497 35.45 -3.12 11.72
C TYR A 497 34.41 -3.49 10.63
N LYS A 498 33.23 -3.93 11.08
CA LYS A 498 32.05 -4.18 10.24
C LYS A 498 30.84 -3.54 10.89
N LYS A 499 30.09 -2.74 10.13
CA LYS A 499 28.87 -2.05 10.57
C LYS A 499 27.84 -3.03 11.18
N ASN A 500 27.60 -4.15 10.51
CA ASN A 500 26.63 -5.17 10.91
C ASN A 500 27.31 -6.37 11.60
N SER A 501 28.09 -6.12 12.66
CA SER A 501 28.70 -7.19 13.45
C SER A 501 27.68 -7.89 14.36
N VAL A 502 27.89 -9.16 14.69
CA VAL A 502 27.00 -9.91 15.61
C VAL A 502 26.83 -9.19 16.96
N PRO A 503 27.91 -8.66 17.60
CA PRO A 503 27.76 -7.82 18.80
C PRO A 503 26.87 -6.60 18.59
N ALA A 504 27.07 -5.83 17.50
CA ALA A 504 26.27 -4.65 17.22
C ALA A 504 24.78 -4.99 16.98
N LEU A 505 24.49 -6.08 16.26
CA LEU A 505 23.13 -6.55 16.00
C LEU A 505 22.42 -7.03 17.29
N ARG A 506 23.14 -7.70 18.19
CA ARG A 506 22.60 -8.12 19.51
C ARG A 506 22.28 -6.91 20.39
N VAL A 507 23.18 -5.92 20.44
CA VAL A 507 22.92 -4.68 21.19
C VAL A 507 21.71 -3.94 20.62
N ASP A 508 21.63 -3.81 19.29
CA ASP A 508 20.48 -3.16 18.65
C ASP A 508 19.16 -3.86 18.99
N ALA A 509 19.13 -5.20 18.98
CA ALA A 509 17.98 -5.98 19.38
C ALA A 509 17.57 -5.72 20.84
N HIS A 510 18.50 -5.86 21.79
CA HIS A 510 18.21 -5.63 23.21
C HIS A 510 17.81 -4.19 23.51
N PHE A 511 18.45 -3.19 22.90
CA PHE A 511 18.05 -1.79 23.10
C PHE A 511 16.68 -1.51 22.48
N THR A 512 16.34 -2.15 21.36
CA THR A 512 14.98 -2.09 20.80
C THR A 512 13.94 -2.67 21.77
N VAL A 513 14.26 -3.75 22.49
CA VAL A 513 13.39 -4.29 23.56
C VAL A 513 13.22 -3.27 24.68
N VAL A 514 14.31 -2.64 25.15
CA VAL A 514 14.25 -1.62 26.21
C VAL A 514 13.44 -0.40 25.75
N GLU A 515 13.62 0.07 24.52
CA GLU A 515 12.82 1.17 23.93
C GLU A 515 11.32 0.80 23.85
N ALA A 516 11.00 -0.44 23.47
CA ALA A 516 9.62 -0.94 23.44
C ALA A 516 9.02 -0.99 24.86
N ALA A 517 9.78 -1.48 25.83
CA ALA A 517 9.38 -1.50 27.23
C ALA A 517 9.16 -0.08 27.76
N LEU A 518 10.06 0.86 27.44
CA LEU A 518 9.94 2.25 27.86
C LEU A 518 8.68 2.92 27.28
N LYS A 519 8.32 2.63 26.02
CA LYS A 519 7.04 3.07 25.44
C LYS A 519 5.85 2.49 26.19
N GLY A 520 5.90 1.20 26.54
CA GLY A 520 4.86 0.54 27.34
C GLY A 520 4.71 1.20 28.72
N TYR A 521 5.83 1.49 29.38
CA TYR A 521 5.86 2.18 30.68
C TYR A 521 5.30 3.61 30.60
N VAL A 522 5.66 4.39 29.59
CA VAL A 522 5.08 5.74 29.39
C VAL A 522 3.57 5.66 29.16
N LYS A 523 3.10 4.71 28.35
CA LYS A 523 1.65 4.48 28.16
C LYS A 523 0.94 4.04 29.45
N TRP A 524 1.64 3.30 30.31
CA TRP A 524 1.15 2.99 31.65
C TRP A 524 1.00 4.28 32.44
N ILE A 525 2.04 5.13 32.55
CA ILE A 525 1.99 6.44 33.23
C ILE A 525 0.80 7.27 32.73
N ASP A 526 0.61 7.39 31.41
CA ASP A 526 -0.47 8.18 30.81
C ASP A 526 -1.88 7.65 31.15
N SER A 527 -2.00 6.36 31.43
CA SER A 527 -3.29 5.71 31.78
C SER A 527 -3.67 5.82 33.27
N HIS A 528 -2.88 6.51 34.10
CA HIS A 528 -3.11 6.59 35.54
C HIS A 528 -4.32 7.44 35.93
N GLY A 529 -5.18 6.87 36.78
CA GLY A 529 -6.34 7.55 37.37
C GLY A 529 -7.08 6.80 38.49
N SER A 530 -6.67 5.58 38.85
CA SER A 530 -7.43 4.70 39.77
C SER A 530 -6.93 4.73 41.22
N THR A 531 -5.61 4.82 41.47
CA THR A 531 -5.00 4.74 42.83
C THR A 531 -3.79 5.67 43.00
N PRO A 532 -4.00 7.01 43.07
CA PRO A 532 -2.94 8.01 42.89
C PRO A 532 -1.73 7.91 43.83
N GLN A 533 -1.91 7.42 45.06
CA GLN A 533 -0.84 7.40 46.08
C GLN A 533 0.06 6.17 45.98
N GLN A 534 -0.50 5.00 45.68
CA GLN A 534 0.29 3.77 45.53
C GLN A 534 1.09 3.83 44.21
N ASP A 535 0.43 4.28 43.16
CA ASP A 535 1.03 4.40 41.83
C ASP A 535 2.24 5.37 41.82
N GLU A 536 2.19 6.46 42.61
CA GLU A 536 3.29 7.42 42.70
C GLU A 536 4.53 6.87 43.45
N LEU A 537 4.31 6.04 44.49
CA LEU A 537 5.40 5.39 45.22
C LEU A 537 6.10 4.33 44.34
N GLU A 538 5.31 3.50 43.67
CA GLU A 538 5.82 2.50 42.74
C GLU A 538 6.55 3.16 41.56
N ARG A 539 5.98 4.26 41.02
CA ARG A 539 6.63 5.09 39.99
C ARG A 539 7.98 5.63 40.45
N SER A 540 8.05 6.29 41.61
CA SER A 540 9.31 6.87 42.13
C SER A 540 10.39 5.80 42.33
N THR A 541 9.99 4.60 42.76
CA THR A 541 10.90 3.46 42.94
C THR A 541 11.42 2.97 41.58
N MET A 542 10.54 2.83 40.59
CA MET A 542 10.93 2.47 39.23
C MET A 542 11.84 3.51 38.60
N GLU A 543 11.52 4.81 38.69
CA GLU A 543 12.37 5.89 38.18
C GLU A 543 13.79 5.81 38.77
N THR A 544 13.92 5.51 40.07
CA THR A 544 15.23 5.34 40.72
C THR A 544 16.00 4.13 40.16
N ASN A 545 15.30 3.01 39.90
CA ASN A 545 15.90 1.83 39.28
C ASN A 545 16.33 2.08 37.83
N LEU A 546 15.51 2.80 37.06
CA LEU A 546 15.82 3.20 35.68
C LEU A 546 17.03 4.13 35.63
N GLU A 547 17.10 5.12 36.53
CA GLU A 547 18.24 6.04 36.66
C GLU A 547 19.53 5.26 36.97
N SER A 548 19.51 4.38 37.97
CA SER A 548 20.66 3.52 38.33
C SER A 548 21.13 2.62 37.19
N TRP A 549 20.19 2.01 36.46
CA TRP A 549 20.52 1.17 35.30
C TRP A 549 21.17 1.98 34.18
N CYS A 550 20.66 3.18 33.88
CA CYS A 550 21.23 4.05 32.87
C CYS A 550 22.62 4.58 33.26
N GLU A 551 22.85 4.88 34.55
CA GLU A 551 24.17 5.27 35.05
C GLU A 551 25.18 4.13 34.90
N GLN A 552 24.77 2.88 35.15
CA GLN A 552 25.62 1.71 34.88
C GLN A 552 25.94 1.59 33.39
N LEU A 553 24.96 1.78 32.51
CA LEU A 553 25.14 1.74 31.06
C LEU A 553 26.13 2.81 30.57
N LEU A 554 26.00 4.05 31.04
CA LEU A 554 26.90 5.16 30.69
C LEU A 554 28.33 4.96 31.22
N GLY A 555 28.48 4.24 32.34
CA GLY A 555 29.76 3.84 32.88
C GLY A 555 30.48 2.71 32.13
N MET A 556 29.84 2.08 31.14
CA MET A 556 30.46 1.02 30.32
C MET A 556 31.31 1.61 29.20
N ASP A 557 32.53 1.08 29.00
CA ASP A 557 33.43 1.49 27.91
C ASP A 557 33.14 0.73 26.61
N PHE A 558 32.35 1.34 25.72
CA PHE A 558 32.08 0.83 24.38
C PHE A 558 33.07 1.37 23.35
N LYS A 559 33.92 0.49 22.82
CA LYS A 559 34.90 0.82 21.77
C LYS A 559 34.30 0.94 20.37
N ASP A 560 33.20 0.21 20.11
CA ASP A 560 32.49 0.28 18.84
C ASP A 560 31.66 1.58 18.76
N PRO A 561 31.90 2.47 17.78
CA PRO A 561 31.17 3.72 17.64
C PRO A 561 29.66 3.54 17.50
N LEU A 562 29.21 2.45 16.85
CA LEU A 562 27.79 2.18 16.61
C LEU A 562 27.08 1.75 17.91
N ILE A 563 27.75 0.95 18.75
CA ILE A 563 27.23 0.55 20.06
C ILE A 563 27.17 1.77 20.98
N LYS A 564 28.24 2.58 21.01
CA LYS A 564 28.28 3.82 21.80
C LYS A 564 27.18 4.79 21.39
N LYS A 565 26.93 4.93 20.08
CA LYS A 565 25.81 5.70 19.51
C LYS A 565 24.47 5.21 20.07
N ARG A 566 24.18 3.90 19.98
CA ARG A 566 22.90 3.34 20.47
C ARG A 566 22.75 3.51 21.99
N ALA A 567 23.84 3.44 22.76
CA ALA A 567 23.80 3.63 24.21
C ALA A 567 23.44 5.09 24.59
N LEU A 568 24.03 6.08 23.91
CA LEU A 568 23.70 7.49 24.14
C LEU A 568 22.26 7.82 23.73
N GLN A 569 21.79 7.31 22.58
CA GLN A 569 20.40 7.46 22.14
C GLN A 569 19.40 6.88 23.15
N LEU A 570 19.72 5.72 23.73
CA LEU A 570 18.90 5.10 24.76
C LEU A 570 18.87 5.95 26.04
N ALA A 571 20.03 6.42 26.51
CA ALA A 571 20.13 7.27 27.70
C ALA A 571 19.34 8.59 27.55
N VAL A 572 19.40 9.23 26.38
CA VAL A 572 18.60 10.44 26.10
C VAL A 572 17.12 10.11 26.00
N THR A 573 16.75 8.96 25.45
CA THR A 573 15.36 8.52 25.44
C THR A 573 14.85 8.36 26.87
N PHE A 574 15.59 7.71 27.78
CA PHE A 574 15.23 7.66 29.21
C PHE A 574 15.10 9.05 29.82
N SER A 575 16.09 9.93 29.61
CA SER A 575 16.10 11.29 30.15
C SER A 575 14.91 12.13 29.67
N THR A 576 14.45 11.94 28.43
CA THR A 576 13.40 12.76 27.82
C THR A 576 11.99 12.17 27.94
N THR A 577 11.85 10.98 28.51
CA THR A 577 10.55 10.31 28.69
C THR A 577 10.29 9.91 30.15
N ALA A 578 10.92 8.85 30.65
CA ALA A 578 10.62 8.31 31.98
C ALA A 578 11.30 9.08 33.12
N LEU A 579 12.42 9.74 32.84
CA LEU A 579 13.23 10.48 33.82
C LEU A 579 13.22 11.99 33.52
N ASP A 580 12.18 12.48 32.87
CA ASP A 580 12.01 13.89 32.47
C ASP A 580 12.02 14.88 33.64
N LYS A 581 11.71 14.42 34.86
CA LYS A 581 11.78 15.22 36.10
C LYS A 581 13.16 15.17 36.80
N ARG A 582 14.08 14.29 36.38
CA ARG A 582 15.37 14.05 37.04
C ARG A 582 16.48 14.90 36.38
N ALA A 583 16.49 16.20 36.68
CA ALA A 583 17.46 17.13 36.09
C ALA A 583 18.94 16.72 36.30
N GLY A 584 19.26 16.12 37.45
CA GLY A 584 20.62 15.63 37.73
C GLY A 584 21.08 14.54 36.75
N PHE A 585 20.20 13.58 36.43
CA PHE A 585 20.48 12.55 35.43
C PHE A 585 20.64 13.16 34.03
N MET A 586 19.75 14.07 33.64
CA MET A 586 19.85 14.78 32.35
C MET A 586 21.21 15.47 32.17
N LEU A 587 21.70 16.18 33.20
CA LEU A 587 23.00 16.85 33.14
C LEU A 587 24.17 15.86 33.00
N LYS A 588 24.09 14.67 33.64
CA LYS A 588 25.09 13.60 33.43
C LYS A 588 25.07 13.09 31.99
N VAL A 589 23.89 12.89 31.40
CA VAL A 589 23.76 12.48 29.99
C VAL A 589 24.35 13.53 29.07
N LEU A 590 24.03 14.81 29.31
CA LEU A 590 24.58 15.95 28.57
C LEU A 590 26.11 15.98 28.62
N GLU A 591 26.68 15.80 29.82
CA GLU A 591 28.13 15.73 30.00
C GLU A 591 28.75 14.60 29.17
N HIS A 592 28.18 13.39 29.22
CA HIS A 592 28.69 12.25 28.42
C HIS A 592 28.65 12.52 26.92
N ILE A 593 27.62 13.21 26.41
CA ILE A 593 27.52 13.59 25.00
C ILE A 593 28.61 14.60 24.64
N LEU A 594 28.80 15.66 25.45
CA LEU A 594 29.81 16.70 25.19
C LEU A 594 31.25 16.19 25.31
N MET A 595 31.48 15.17 26.15
CA MET A 595 32.78 14.52 26.33
C MET A 595 33.07 13.42 25.28
N THR A 596 32.05 12.93 24.57
CA THR A 596 32.24 11.92 23.52
C THR A 596 32.76 12.56 22.24
N ARG A 597 34.09 12.60 22.09
CA ARG A 597 34.79 13.11 20.89
C ARG A 597 35.73 12.08 20.27
N PRO A 598 35.18 11.02 19.65
CA PRO A 598 35.99 10.05 18.91
C PRO A 598 36.70 10.73 17.74
N THR A 599 37.95 10.33 17.49
CA THR A 599 38.76 10.82 16.37
C THR A 599 38.58 9.96 15.13
N GLU A 600 38.54 10.60 13.97
CA GLU A 600 38.56 9.91 12.68
C GLU A 600 39.93 9.27 12.42
N ASN A 601 39.95 8.12 11.75
CA ASN A 601 41.18 7.48 11.30
C ASN A 601 41.13 7.26 9.78
N PRO A 602 41.78 8.14 8.99
CA PRO A 602 41.73 8.08 7.52
C PRO A 602 42.20 6.75 6.91
N ALA A 603 43.01 5.96 7.63
CA ALA A 603 43.46 4.66 7.18
C ALA A 603 42.34 3.60 7.16
N TYR A 604 41.26 3.81 7.93
CA TYR A 604 40.13 2.88 8.05
C TYR A 604 38.80 3.63 7.75
N PRO A 605 38.39 3.73 6.47
CA PRO A 605 37.23 4.51 6.06
C PRO A 605 35.92 4.09 6.72
N ALA A 606 35.62 2.78 6.77
CA ALA A 606 34.36 2.28 7.34
C ALA A 606 34.19 2.62 8.83
N HIS A 607 35.28 2.59 9.60
CA HIS A 607 35.27 3.02 11.00
C HIS A 607 35.11 4.53 11.12
N SER A 608 35.80 5.30 10.28
CA SER A 608 35.69 6.78 10.27
C SER A 608 34.29 7.25 9.90
N ASP A 609 33.60 6.57 8.99
CA ASP A 609 32.21 6.85 8.66
C ASP A 609 31.29 6.60 9.86
N ALA A 610 31.49 5.51 10.61
CA ALA A 610 30.75 5.23 11.85
C ALA A 610 31.02 6.27 12.95
N VAL A 611 32.24 6.83 13.01
CA VAL A 611 32.60 7.93 13.91
C VAL A 611 31.87 9.22 13.54
N LYS A 612 31.79 9.56 12.25
CA LYS A 612 31.02 10.72 11.76
C LYS A 612 29.54 10.58 12.06
N ASP A 613 28.98 9.38 11.87
CA ASP A 613 27.60 9.07 12.23
C ASP A 613 27.35 9.30 13.72
N LEU A 614 28.23 8.78 14.59
CA LEU A 614 28.14 9.00 16.04
C LEU A 614 28.20 10.50 16.40
N GLN A 615 29.12 11.27 15.82
CA GLN A 615 29.21 12.72 16.06
C GLN A 615 27.94 13.46 15.60
N HIS A 616 27.36 13.05 14.46
CA HIS A 616 26.12 13.61 13.96
C HIS A 616 24.95 13.33 14.90
N ASP A 617 24.80 12.09 15.38
CA ASP A 617 23.75 11.72 16.32
C ASP A 617 23.91 12.41 17.69
N CYS A 618 25.14 12.55 18.20
CA CYS A 618 25.40 13.33 19.42
C CYS A 618 24.82 14.75 19.31
N ALA A 619 25.03 15.42 18.18
CA ALA A 619 24.45 16.73 17.89
C ALA A 619 22.91 16.72 17.89
N GLN A 620 22.28 15.71 17.27
CA GLN A 620 20.82 15.58 17.26
C GLN A 620 20.25 15.33 18.66
N GLU A 621 20.93 14.50 19.45
CA GLU A 621 20.51 14.18 20.82
C GLU A 621 20.64 15.39 21.77
N LEU A 622 21.64 16.27 21.56
CA LEU A 622 21.71 17.58 22.24
C LEU A 622 20.46 18.42 21.93
N HIS A 623 20.07 18.51 20.65
CA HIS A 623 18.87 19.27 20.25
C HIS A 623 17.60 18.67 20.86
N ARG A 624 17.51 17.34 20.92
CA ARG A 624 16.38 16.64 21.54
C ARG A 624 16.27 16.95 23.04
N LEU A 625 17.40 16.97 23.77
CA LEU A 625 17.45 17.40 25.17
C LEU A 625 16.97 18.85 25.31
N ALA A 626 17.50 19.77 24.50
CA ALA A 626 17.10 21.18 24.51
C ALA A 626 15.61 21.40 24.21
N MET A 627 15.04 20.63 23.28
CA MET A 627 13.62 20.72 22.95
C MET A 627 12.70 20.19 24.06
N LYS A 628 13.16 19.21 24.85
CA LYS A 628 12.34 18.52 25.86
C LYS A 628 12.51 19.08 27.26
N MET A 629 13.71 19.55 27.61
CA MET A 629 14.06 20.00 28.97
C MET A 629 14.77 21.37 28.97
N PRO A 630 14.22 22.39 28.28
CA PRO A 630 14.90 23.68 28.10
C PRO A 630 15.12 24.45 29.41
N ASP A 631 14.15 24.43 30.33
CA ASP A 631 14.25 25.19 31.58
C ASP A 631 15.36 24.64 32.50
N HIS A 632 15.57 23.32 32.53
CA HIS A 632 16.68 22.72 33.27
C HIS A 632 18.05 23.10 32.68
N LEU A 633 18.15 23.17 31.36
CA LEU A 633 19.36 23.59 30.66
C LEU A 633 19.61 25.10 30.78
N LEU A 634 18.55 25.91 30.89
CA LEU A 634 18.66 27.35 31.07
C LEU A 634 19.43 27.70 32.36
N VAL A 635 19.24 26.92 33.44
CA VAL A 635 19.93 27.14 34.73
C VAL A 635 21.45 27.10 34.60
N VAL A 636 21.98 26.30 33.65
CA VAL A 636 23.41 26.15 33.41
C VAL A 636 23.85 26.77 32.08
N TYR A 637 23.02 27.62 31.47
CA TYR A 637 23.23 28.14 30.11
C TYR A 637 24.59 28.80 29.94
N ASP A 638 24.98 29.72 30.84
CA ASP A 638 26.23 30.48 30.68
C ASP A 638 27.47 29.57 30.78
N GLN A 639 27.39 28.47 31.54
CA GLN A 639 28.45 27.45 31.59
C GLN A 639 28.52 26.64 30.30
N LEU A 640 27.35 26.32 29.72
CA LEU A 640 27.27 25.62 28.43
C LEU A 640 27.76 26.49 27.29
N GLU A 641 27.42 27.77 27.28
CA GLU A 641 27.89 28.75 26.30
C GLU A 641 29.41 28.87 26.33
N ALA A 642 29.99 29.13 27.50
CA ALA A 642 31.45 29.18 27.67
C ALA A 642 32.12 27.87 27.25
N LYS A 643 31.54 26.73 27.62
CA LYS A 643 32.12 25.43 27.23
C LYS A 643 32.04 25.21 25.73
N ILE A 644 30.94 25.59 25.08
CA ILE A 644 30.82 25.48 23.61
C ILE A 644 31.82 26.41 22.93
N GLU A 645 32.02 27.61 23.44
CA GLU A 645 33.04 28.53 22.92
C GLU A 645 34.45 27.95 23.04
N ASP A 646 34.80 27.32 24.16
CA ASP A 646 36.07 26.59 24.31
C ASP A 646 36.22 25.50 23.25
N ILE A 647 35.16 24.71 23.01
CA ILE A 647 35.16 23.62 22.02
C ILE A 647 35.36 24.17 20.61
N VAL A 648 34.70 25.29 20.29
CA VAL A 648 34.83 25.94 18.98
C VAL A 648 36.23 26.55 18.82
N ALA A 649 36.82 27.07 19.91
CA ALA A 649 38.16 27.66 19.93
C ALA A 649 39.29 26.62 19.87
N GLU A 650 39.11 25.42 20.42
CA GLU A 650 40.06 24.28 20.35
C GLU A 650 40.39 23.89 18.90
N GLY A 651 39.56 24.27 17.94
CA GLY A 651 39.74 23.97 16.52
C GLY A 651 39.42 22.53 16.16
N GLY A 652 39.26 22.24 14.86
CA GLY A 652 38.97 20.89 14.37
C GLY A 652 37.49 20.51 14.24
N LEU A 653 36.56 21.40 14.60
CA LEU A 653 35.15 21.26 14.24
C LEU A 653 34.89 21.73 12.80
N ASP A 654 34.05 21.00 12.08
CA ASP A 654 33.50 21.48 10.80
C ASP A 654 32.43 22.56 11.03
N ASP A 655 32.09 23.31 9.98
CA ASP A 655 31.09 24.39 10.08
C ASP A 655 29.69 23.87 10.46
N LYS A 656 29.38 22.60 10.15
CA LYS A 656 28.09 21.98 10.47
C LYS A 656 27.98 21.68 11.96
N GLN A 657 29.04 21.16 12.57
CA GLN A 657 29.13 20.89 14.00
C GLN A 657 29.07 22.20 14.79
N ARG A 658 29.81 23.24 14.34
CA ARG A 658 29.74 24.58 14.94
C ARG A 658 28.31 25.12 14.93
N LEU A 659 27.64 25.06 13.77
CA LEU A 659 26.25 25.49 13.64
C LEU A 659 25.32 24.68 14.56
N SER A 660 25.54 23.38 14.72
CA SER A 660 24.75 22.53 15.59
C SER A 660 24.82 22.94 17.07
N TYR A 661 26.00 23.30 17.58
CA TYR A 661 26.13 23.81 18.95
C TYR A 661 25.40 25.14 19.16
N TYR A 662 25.47 26.06 18.19
CA TYR A 662 24.70 27.30 18.28
C TYR A 662 23.18 27.07 18.17
N MET A 663 22.74 26.09 17.37
CA MET A 663 21.34 25.67 17.36
C MET A 663 20.89 25.13 18.72
N PHE A 664 21.75 24.37 19.41
CA PHE A 664 21.46 23.87 20.76
C PHE A 664 21.21 25.03 21.75
N LEU A 665 22.10 26.03 21.78
CA LEU A 665 21.93 27.23 22.62
C LEU A 665 20.69 28.05 22.23
N PHE A 666 20.42 28.18 20.93
CA PHE A 666 19.23 28.85 20.43
C PHE A 666 17.94 28.14 20.90
N ILE A 667 17.88 26.82 20.80
CA ILE A 667 16.72 26.03 21.24
C ILE A 667 16.45 26.24 22.73
N ILE A 668 17.47 26.20 23.58
CA ILE A 668 17.33 26.44 25.02
C ILE A 668 16.69 27.81 25.26
N THR A 669 17.25 28.87 24.66
CA THR A 669 16.77 30.25 24.81
C THR A 669 15.33 30.41 24.30
N HIS A 670 15.02 29.81 23.15
CA HIS A 670 13.71 29.93 22.51
C HIS A 670 12.62 29.17 23.27
N ARG A 671 12.92 27.98 23.79
CA ARG A 671 11.94 27.06 24.38
C ARG A 671 11.78 27.24 25.89
N ALA A 672 12.76 27.80 26.59
CA ALA A 672 12.67 27.99 28.03
C ALA A 672 11.52 28.93 28.40
N THR A 673 10.72 28.52 29.36
CA THR A 673 9.54 29.27 29.84
C THR A 673 9.91 30.28 30.92
N THR A 674 11.02 30.05 31.62
CA THR A 674 11.46 30.82 32.79
C THR A 674 12.38 32.02 32.48
N ILE A 675 12.85 32.15 31.23
CA ILE A 675 13.70 33.27 30.80
C ILE A 675 12.91 34.59 30.69
N ASP A 676 13.55 35.69 31.10
CA ASP A 676 13.02 37.05 30.93
C ASP A 676 12.74 37.36 29.43
N PRO A 677 11.58 37.93 29.06
CA PRO A 677 11.24 38.19 27.66
C PRO A 677 12.21 39.10 26.91
N GLN A 678 12.75 40.15 27.55
CA GLN A 678 13.69 41.08 26.89
C GLN A 678 15.05 40.41 26.68
N LEU A 679 15.52 39.66 27.68
CA LEU A 679 16.73 38.86 27.55
C LEU A 679 16.58 37.77 26.47
N ARG A 680 15.42 37.10 26.41
CA ARG A 680 15.12 36.12 25.36
C ARG A 680 15.23 36.76 23.98
N GLU A 681 14.56 37.88 23.77
CA GLU A 681 14.54 38.56 22.47
C GLU A 681 15.94 38.99 22.04
N SER A 682 16.70 39.65 22.92
CA SER A 682 18.07 40.09 22.62
C SER A 682 19.02 38.93 22.30
N ARG A 683 18.99 37.83 23.06
CA ARG A 683 19.80 36.63 22.78
C ARG A 683 19.42 35.99 21.45
N LEU A 684 18.12 35.83 21.16
CA LEU A 684 17.66 35.24 19.89
C LEU A 684 18.03 36.12 18.69
N GLN A 685 17.93 37.45 18.82
CA GLN A 685 18.34 38.38 17.77
C GLN A 685 19.84 38.27 17.45
N ASN A 686 20.70 38.00 18.44
CA ASN A 686 22.14 37.81 18.19
C ASN A 686 22.44 36.64 17.25
N PHE A 687 21.62 35.57 17.26
CA PHE A 687 21.77 34.45 16.33
C PHE A 687 21.23 34.75 14.93
N VAL A 688 20.17 35.56 14.81
CA VAL A 688 19.49 35.83 13.53
C VAL A 688 20.07 37.03 12.79
N ASN A 689 20.64 38.01 13.48
CA ASN A 689 21.25 39.20 12.87
C ASN A 689 22.36 38.88 11.84
N PRO A 690 23.28 37.94 12.09
CA PRO A 690 24.27 37.53 11.08
C PRO A 690 23.62 36.98 9.80
N ILE A 691 22.51 36.25 9.93
CA ILE A 691 21.74 35.72 8.79
C ILE A 691 21.14 36.89 8.01
N LYS A 692 20.47 37.82 8.71
CA LYS A 692 19.90 39.02 8.08
C LYS A 692 20.93 39.79 7.26
N LEU A 693 22.12 40.03 7.83
CA LEU A 693 23.21 40.73 7.15
C LEU A 693 23.72 39.97 5.93
N SER A 694 23.85 38.64 6.01
CA SER A 694 24.31 37.83 4.88
C SER A 694 23.37 37.85 3.67
N TRP A 695 22.07 38.02 3.88
CA TRP A 695 21.09 38.17 2.79
C TRP A 695 21.01 39.58 2.21
N GLN A 696 21.50 40.59 2.93
CA GLN A 696 21.59 41.99 2.47
C GLN A 696 22.85 42.27 1.65
N ASP A 697 23.71 41.26 1.43
CA ASP A 697 24.87 41.40 0.59
C ASP A 697 24.48 41.77 -0.86
N ALA A 698 25.03 42.90 -1.33
CA ALA A 698 24.79 43.40 -2.68
C ALA A 698 25.43 42.50 -3.74
N GLU A 699 26.54 41.83 -3.42
CA GLU A 699 27.18 40.90 -4.35
C GLU A 699 26.35 39.64 -4.56
N LEU A 700 25.78 39.09 -3.47
CA LEU A 700 24.80 38.00 -3.54
C LEU A 700 23.62 38.38 -4.44
N THR A 701 23.00 39.52 -4.18
CA THR A 701 21.82 40.00 -4.93
C THR A 701 22.14 40.17 -6.42
N ARG A 702 23.28 40.78 -6.75
CA ARG A 702 23.74 40.95 -8.14
C ARG A 702 23.99 39.60 -8.80
N SER A 703 24.62 38.66 -8.11
CA SER A 703 24.96 37.34 -8.68
C SER A 703 23.72 36.52 -8.98
N VAL A 704 22.74 36.50 -8.07
CA VAL A 704 21.53 35.67 -8.21
C VAL A 704 20.48 36.33 -9.13
N SER A 705 20.66 37.59 -9.54
CA SER A 705 19.75 38.28 -10.47
C SER A 705 19.68 37.67 -11.88
N THR A 706 20.66 36.85 -12.27
CA THR A 706 20.71 36.19 -13.59
C THR A 706 21.13 34.73 -13.44
N PHE A 707 20.71 33.89 -14.39
CA PHE A 707 21.06 32.47 -14.40
C PHE A 707 22.59 32.25 -14.47
N GLN A 708 23.30 33.01 -15.32
CA GLN A 708 24.76 32.91 -15.42
C GLN A 708 25.48 33.38 -14.15
N GLY A 709 24.98 34.43 -13.50
CA GLY A 709 25.52 34.88 -12.22
C GLY A 709 25.32 33.83 -11.11
N PHE A 710 24.17 33.14 -11.08
CA PHE A 710 23.95 32.00 -10.19
C PHE A 710 24.91 30.84 -10.47
N CYS A 711 25.13 30.48 -11.74
CA CYS A 711 26.12 29.48 -12.11
C CYS A 711 27.54 29.89 -11.69
N GLY A 712 27.90 31.17 -11.86
CA GLY A 712 29.17 31.72 -11.38
C GLY A 712 29.32 31.66 -9.86
N LEU A 713 28.27 31.99 -9.11
CA LEU A 713 28.23 31.95 -7.65
C LEU A 713 28.52 30.54 -7.11
N LEU A 714 27.94 29.51 -7.73
CA LEU A 714 28.18 28.11 -7.35
C LEU A 714 29.47 27.52 -7.92
N GLY A 715 30.19 28.21 -8.80
CA GLY A 715 31.36 27.64 -9.50
C GLY A 715 31.01 26.72 -10.68
N LEU A 716 29.75 26.70 -11.10
CA LEU A 716 29.24 25.86 -12.20
C LEU A 716 29.67 26.36 -13.59
N GLY A 717 30.10 27.61 -13.73
CA GLY A 717 30.59 28.14 -15.02
C GLY A 717 31.78 27.34 -15.58
N ARG A 718 32.73 26.97 -14.72
CA ARG A 718 33.93 26.18 -15.10
C ARG A 718 33.61 24.72 -15.44
N VAL A 719 32.50 24.19 -14.92
CA VAL A 719 32.05 22.82 -15.19
C VAL A 719 31.78 22.65 -16.68
N GLN A 720 31.13 23.63 -17.31
CA GLN A 720 30.78 23.56 -18.72
C GLN A 720 32.04 23.46 -19.61
N GLU A 721 33.02 24.33 -19.37
CA GLU A 721 34.31 24.33 -20.08
C GLU A 721 35.06 23.01 -19.88
N TYR A 722 35.06 22.49 -18.66
CA TYR A 722 35.70 21.22 -18.33
C TYR A 722 35.07 20.03 -19.10
N LEU A 723 33.74 19.90 -19.08
CA LEU A 723 33.03 18.82 -19.78
C LEU A 723 33.29 18.86 -21.30
N VAL A 724 33.32 20.06 -21.90
CA VAL A 724 33.64 20.25 -23.31
C VAL A 724 35.09 19.82 -23.59
N SER A 725 36.05 20.31 -22.80
CA SER A 725 37.48 20.05 -23.01
C SER A 725 37.85 18.57 -22.96
N ARG A 726 37.14 17.78 -22.13
CA ARG A 726 37.38 16.35 -21.94
C ARG A 726 36.51 15.45 -22.83
N GLN A 727 35.70 16.03 -23.72
CA GLN A 727 34.83 15.32 -24.66
C GLN A 727 34.01 14.20 -23.99
N VAL A 728 33.37 14.50 -22.86
CA VAL A 728 32.75 13.50 -21.98
C VAL A 728 31.66 12.64 -22.63
N HIS A 729 31.11 13.04 -23.80
CA HIS A 729 30.18 12.23 -24.60
C HIS A 729 30.82 10.95 -25.15
N LYS A 730 32.14 10.95 -25.34
CA LYS A 730 32.88 9.81 -25.87
C LYS A 730 33.29 8.82 -24.78
N ILE A 731 33.04 9.15 -23.51
CA ILE A 731 33.35 8.27 -22.39
C ILE A 731 32.17 7.33 -22.19
N GLU A 732 32.39 6.03 -22.42
CA GLU A 732 31.38 4.99 -22.24
C GLU A 732 31.03 4.84 -20.75
N ASP A 733 32.01 4.50 -19.90
CA ASP A 733 31.82 4.27 -18.47
C ASP A 733 32.44 5.37 -17.59
N TRP A 734 31.57 6.23 -17.03
CA TRP A 734 31.96 7.33 -16.13
C TRP A 734 32.46 6.84 -14.77
N SER A 735 32.08 5.63 -14.36
CA SER A 735 32.46 5.08 -13.06
C SER A 735 33.92 4.66 -13.00
N GLN A 736 34.53 4.35 -14.14
CA GLN A 736 35.94 3.92 -14.26
C GLN A 736 36.89 5.08 -14.63
N TYR A 737 36.36 6.17 -15.21
CA TYR A 737 37.17 7.31 -15.65
C TYR A 737 37.61 8.18 -14.46
N GLN A 738 38.89 8.17 -14.09
CA GLN A 738 39.42 8.98 -12.99
C GLN A 738 39.50 10.47 -13.34
N LEU A 739 39.18 11.33 -12.37
CA LEU A 739 39.34 12.78 -12.51
C LEU A 739 40.81 13.17 -12.48
N ASP A 740 41.16 14.15 -13.32
CA ASP A 740 42.44 14.84 -13.24
C ASP A 740 42.44 15.88 -12.10
N ALA A 741 43.61 16.47 -11.83
CA ALA A 741 43.76 17.47 -10.78
C ALA A 741 42.83 18.69 -10.97
N GLU A 742 42.53 19.05 -12.22
CA GLU A 742 41.59 20.12 -12.55
C GLU A 742 40.15 19.76 -12.14
N GLY A 743 39.68 18.56 -12.48
CA GLY A 743 38.36 18.07 -12.08
C GLY A 743 38.18 17.97 -10.56
N LEU A 744 39.20 17.49 -9.85
CA LEU A 744 39.20 17.44 -8.38
C LEU A 744 39.20 18.83 -7.73
N ALA A 745 39.90 19.80 -8.34
CA ALA A 745 39.90 21.18 -7.88
C ALA A 745 38.52 21.84 -8.05
N ILE A 746 37.87 21.63 -9.21
CA ILE A 746 36.50 22.11 -9.44
C ILE A 746 35.52 21.45 -8.46
N GLN A 747 35.65 20.15 -8.22
CA GLN A 747 34.80 19.43 -7.26
C GLN A 747 34.93 19.99 -5.83
N THR A 748 36.14 20.35 -5.41
CA THR A 748 36.41 20.98 -4.11
C THR A 748 35.82 22.39 -4.06
N GLU A 749 36.06 23.20 -5.10
CA GLU A 749 35.54 24.58 -5.21
C GLU A 749 34.00 24.62 -5.15
N LEU A 750 33.31 23.71 -5.86
CA LEU A 750 31.83 23.60 -5.81
C LEU A 750 31.33 23.39 -4.38
N ASN A 751 32.00 22.51 -3.62
CA ASN A 751 31.62 22.20 -2.23
C ASN A 751 31.87 23.38 -1.30
N GLU A 752 33.00 24.07 -1.43
CA GLU A 752 33.39 25.24 -0.65
C GLU A 752 32.44 26.42 -0.90
N ARG A 753 32.18 26.78 -2.16
CA ARG A 753 31.28 27.88 -2.53
C ARG A 753 29.87 27.67 -2.00
N PHE A 754 29.37 26.44 -2.00
CA PHE A 754 28.08 26.12 -1.41
C PHE A 754 28.05 26.35 0.12
N GLN A 755 29.15 26.10 0.85
CA GLN A 755 29.19 26.34 2.31
C GLN A 755 29.04 27.82 2.66
N LEU A 756 29.50 28.72 1.78
CA LEU A 756 29.49 30.17 1.99
C LEU A 756 28.10 30.80 1.81
N LEU A 757 27.15 30.07 1.21
CA LEU A 757 25.80 30.60 0.98
C LEU A 757 25.03 30.74 2.30
N PRO A 758 24.18 31.78 2.44
CA PRO A 758 23.41 32.02 3.67
C PRO A 758 22.28 30.99 3.89
N LEU A 759 22.10 30.04 2.98
CA LEU A 759 20.99 29.09 2.95
C LEU A 759 20.98 28.13 4.14
N ARG A 760 22.13 27.53 4.49
CA ARG A 760 22.20 26.55 5.58
C ARG A 760 21.88 27.15 6.95
N PRO A 761 22.53 28.24 7.41
CA PRO A 761 22.18 28.83 8.69
C PRO A 761 20.73 29.31 8.71
N THR A 762 20.22 29.88 7.60
CA THR A 762 18.81 30.25 7.47
C THR A 762 17.88 29.07 7.73
N LYS A 763 18.06 27.96 7.00
CA LYS A 763 17.27 26.73 7.18
C LYS A 763 17.34 26.21 8.61
N SER A 764 18.54 26.15 9.19
CA SER A 764 18.75 25.64 10.54
C SER A 764 17.98 26.44 11.59
N PHE A 765 18.17 27.76 11.64
CA PHE A 765 17.57 28.60 12.68
C PHE A 765 16.05 28.79 12.48
N ILE A 766 15.57 28.98 11.24
CA ILE A 766 14.13 29.08 10.99
C ILE A 766 13.42 27.73 11.24
N GLY A 767 14.10 26.62 10.98
CA GLY A 767 13.61 25.26 11.23
C GLY A 767 13.35 25.02 12.72
N VAL A 768 14.36 25.25 13.57
CA VAL A 768 14.22 25.07 15.03
C VAL A 768 13.30 26.10 15.68
N SER A 769 13.18 27.29 15.08
CA SER A 769 12.19 28.30 15.50
C SER A 769 10.76 27.78 15.29
N ASN A 770 10.51 26.98 14.25
CA ASN A 770 9.18 26.49 13.88
C ASN A 770 8.82 25.10 14.43
N ASP A 771 9.80 24.31 14.89
CA ASP A 771 9.57 22.90 15.22
C ASP A 771 8.51 22.72 16.34
N LYS A 772 7.55 21.81 16.15
CA LYS A 772 6.50 21.45 17.14
C LYS A 772 5.81 22.63 17.86
N LEU A 773 5.64 23.77 17.18
CA LEU A 773 4.94 24.91 17.74
C LEU A 773 3.42 24.80 17.64
N ILE A 774 2.74 25.27 18.69
CA ILE A 774 1.29 25.44 18.75
C ILE A 774 0.97 26.90 18.42
N LYS A 775 0.07 27.16 17.45
CA LYS A 775 -0.34 28.52 17.06
C LYS A 775 -0.88 29.29 18.27
N GLY A 776 -0.49 30.55 18.41
CA GLY A 776 -0.87 31.43 19.52
C GLY A 776 -0.09 31.22 20.83
N SER A 777 0.78 30.22 20.93
CA SER A 777 1.68 30.06 22.09
C SER A 777 2.72 31.20 22.17
N THR A 778 3.30 31.40 23.36
CA THR A 778 4.35 32.42 23.59
C THR A 778 5.58 32.19 22.71
N THR A 779 5.99 30.93 22.55
CA THR A 779 7.10 30.53 21.68
C THR A 779 6.77 30.76 20.21
N TYR A 780 5.53 30.52 19.79
CA TYR A 780 5.07 30.84 18.44
C TYR A 780 5.10 32.35 18.15
N ASN A 781 4.59 33.16 19.06
CA ASN A 781 4.62 34.61 18.90
C ASN A 781 6.06 35.16 18.89
N THR A 782 6.95 34.56 19.69
CA THR A 782 8.39 34.90 19.69
C THR A 782 9.03 34.58 18.34
N ALA A 783 8.76 33.40 17.77
CA ALA A 783 9.23 33.03 16.44
C ALA A 783 8.69 33.98 15.36
N CYS A 784 7.41 34.35 15.42
CA CYS A 784 6.81 35.32 14.51
C CYS A 784 7.53 36.68 14.59
N ALA A 785 7.68 37.23 15.80
CA ALA A 785 8.37 38.50 16.01
C ALA A 785 9.83 38.48 15.53
N LEU A 786 10.55 37.37 15.76
CA LEU A 786 11.94 37.21 15.36
C LEU A 786 12.13 37.22 13.83
N TRP A 787 11.21 36.60 13.10
CA TRP A 787 11.34 36.40 11.65
C TRP A 787 10.53 37.40 10.81
N GLN A 788 9.56 38.12 11.38
CA GLN A 788 8.67 39.04 10.67
C GLN A 788 9.44 40.04 9.79
N ASP A 789 10.47 40.70 10.33
CA ASP A 789 11.25 41.71 9.59
C ASP A 789 12.38 41.10 8.74
N VAL A 790 12.64 39.80 8.90
CA VAL A 790 13.71 39.08 8.22
C VAL A 790 13.19 38.41 6.95
N ILE A 791 11.96 37.89 6.95
CA ILE A 791 11.34 37.22 5.79
C ILE A 791 11.36 38.12 4.53
N PRO A 792 10.92 39.40 4.55
CA PRO A 792 10.95 40.25 3.36
C PRO A 792 12.35 40.47 2.76
N ILE A 793 13.39 40.33 3.57
CA ILE A 793 14.79 40.50 3.14
C ILE A 793 15.29 39.23 2.43
N ILE A 794 14.92 38.06 2.94
CA ILE A 794 15.35 36.76 2.41
C ILE A 794 14.60 36.42 1.13
N LEU A 795 13.29 36.66 1.11
CA LEU A 795 12.36 36.10 0.12
C LEU A 795 12.72 36.42 -1.34
N PRO A 796 13.09 37.65 -1.74
CA PRO A 796 13.38 37.96 -3.14
C PRO A 796 14.54 37.13 -3.70
N ASN A 797 15.68 37.09 -2.99
CA ASN A 797 16.84 36.33 -3.41
C ASN A 797 16.60 34.81 -3.29
N LEU A 798 15.82 34.36 -2.31
CA LEU A 798 15.43 32.95 -2.15
C LEU A 798 14.61 32.43 -3.35
N LEU A 799 13.64 33.22 -3.82
CA LEU A 799 12.83 32.86 -4.99
C LEU A 799 13.69 32.81 -6.28
N GLN A 800 14.66 33.70 -6.42
CA GLN A 800 15.60 33.67 -7.55
C GLN A 800 16.51 32.43 -7.49
N PHE A 801 17.05 32.08 -6.32
CA PHE A 801 17.79 30.83 -6.13
C PHE A 801 16.98 29.61 -6.58
N LEU A 802 15.73 29.54 -6.15
CA LEU A 802 14.85 28.44 -6.49
C LEU A 802 14.56 28.38 -7.99
N SER A 803 14.23 29.53 -8.61
CA SER A 803 13.98 29.64 -10.04
C SER A 803 15.19 29.17 -10.85
N HIS A 804 16.40 29.61 -10.50
CA HIS A 804 17.62 29.22 -11.22
C HIS A 804 17.96 27.74 -11.02
N CYS A 805 17.68 27.17 -9.84
CA CYS A 805 17.84 25.74 -9.60
C CYS A 805 16.93 24.88 -10.50
N HIS A 806 15.69 25.31 -10.75
CA HIS A 806 14.79 24.62 -11.67
C HIS A 806 15.23 24.84 -13.12
N ALA A 807 15.53 26.09 -13.48
CA ALA A 807 16.05 26.46 -14.80
C ALA A 807 17.31 25.67 -15.18
N PHE A 808 18.15 25.28 -14.21
CA PHE A 808 19.33 24.46 -14.45
C PHE A 808 19.01 23.08 -15.04
N HIS A 809 17.82 22.55 -14.78
CA HIS A 809 17.36 21.27 -15.33
C HIS A 809 16.74 21.43 -16.71
N ASN A 810 16.38 22.66 -17.11
CA ASN A 810 15.81 22.93 -18.42
C ASN A 810 16.91 22.92 -19.50
N PRO A 811 16.86 21.97 -20.46
CA PRO A 811 17.88 21.88 -21.53
C PRO A 811 18.00 23.15 -22.37
N LEU A 812 16.94 23.98 -22.45
CA LEU A 812 16.95 25.23 -23.20
C LEU A 812 17.90 26.29 -22.64
N ASN A 813 18.28 26.18 -21.35
CA ASN A 813 19.21 27.12 -20.71
C ASN A 813 20.69 26.78 -20.98
N TRP A 814 20.97 25.64 -21.63
CA TRP A 814 22.31 25.16 -21.95
C TRP A 814 22.76 25.52 -23.38
N THR A 815 22.47 26.74 -23.82
CA THR A 815 22.78 27.20 -25.19
C THR A 815 24.27 27.30 -25.49
N GLY A 816 25.12 27.47 -24.49
CA GLY A 816 26.58 27.51 -24.64
C GLY A 816 27.25 26.15 -24.87
N LEU A 817 26.52 25.04 -24.75
CA LEU A 817 27.04 23.71 -25.06
C LEU A 817 26.79 23.36 -26.54
N PRO A 818 27.79 22.80 -27.25
CA PRO A 818 27.60 22.14 -28.54
C PRO A 818 26.40 21.18 -28.51
N GLU A 819 25.69 21.04 -29.63
CA GLU A 819 24.47 20.22 -29.69
C GLU A 819 24.71 18.76 -29.26
N GLU A 820 25.89 18.24 -29.59
CA GLU A 820 26.39 16.90 -29.23
C GLU A 820 26.51 16.68 -27.71
N LEU A 821 26.73 17.76 -26.93
CA LEU A 821 26.90 17.70 -25.48
C LEU A 821 25.61 17.95 -24.70
N ARG A 822 24.55 18.45 -25.34
CA ARG A 822 23.26 18.75 -24.65
C ARG A 822 22.63 17.51 -24.00
N PRO A 823 22.60 16.30 -24.61
CA PRO A 823 22.07 15.10 -23.97
C PRO A 823 22.84 14.67 -22.71
N ILE A 824 24.11 15.06 -22.59
CA ILE A 824 24.94 14.73 -21.43
C ILE A 824 24.48 15.47 -20.19
N VAL A 825 23.96 16.69 -20.34
CA VAL A 825 23.42 17.46 -19.21
C VAL A 825 22.33 16.64 -18.52
N THR A 826 21.47 15.99 -19.29
CA THR A 826 20.48 15.06 -18.74
C THR A 826 21.16 13.93 -17.97
N ARG A 827 22.19 13.28 -18.52
CA ARG A 827 22.97 12.22 -17.82
C ARG A 827 23.62 12.72 -16.52
N VAL A 828 24.17 13.94 -16.50
CA VAL A 828 24.75 14.55 -15.28
C VAL A 828 23.68 14.73 -14.20
N LEU A 829 22.50 15.20 -14.61
CA LEU A 829 21.39 15.53 -13.72
C LEU A 829 20.52 14.33 -13.34
N THR A 830 20.68 13.18 -14.00
CA THR A 830 19.98 11.95 -13.65
C THR A 830 20.40 11.48 -12.26
N ASP A 831 19.47 11.55 -11.32
CA ASP A 831 19.69 11.03 -9.98
C ASP A 831 19.86 9.50 -10.00
N ARG A 832 20.77 9.01 -9.14
CA ARG A 832 20.99 7.57 -8.93
C ARG A 832 20.25 7.13 -7.68
N PHE A 833 19.40 6.11 -7.83
CA PHE A 833 18.62 5.58 -6.72
C PHE A 833 18.81 4.07 -6.60
N TRP A 834 18.75 3.60 -5.36
CA TRP A 834 18.53 2.19 -5.07
C TRP A 834 17.05 1.99 -4.80
N GLN A 835 16.46 1.01 -5.49
CA GLN A 835 15.07 0.64 -5.27
C GLN A 835 14.98 -0.86 -5.01
N ALA A 836 14.34 -1.20 -3.89
CA ALA A 836 14.04 -2.56 -3.51
C ALA A 836 13.32 -3.32 -4.64
N GLY A 837 13.83 -4.51 -5.00
CA GLY A 837 13.24 -5.36 -6.04
C GLY A 837 13.56 -4.97 -7.49
N ILE A 838 14.22 -3.83 -7.73
CA ILE A 838 14.64 -3.39 -9.08
C ILE A 838 16.16 -3.22 -9.17
N SER A 839 16.79 -2.62 -8.16
CA SER A 839 18.24 -2.44 -8.13
C SER A 839 18.96 -3.71 -7.66
N THR A 840 20.13 -3.99 -8.25
CA THR A 840 20.98 -5.13 -7.90
C THR A 840 21.81 -4.89 -6.64
N GLY A 841 21.90 -5.91 -5.77
CA GLY A 841 22.61 -5.86 -4.49
C GLY A 841 21.87 -5.09 -3.39
N SER A 842 22.48 -4.98 -2.20
CA SER A 842 21.86 -4.30 -1.06
C SER A 842 21.94 -2.77 -1.17
N LYS A 843 21.13 -2.07 -0.36
CA LYS A 843 21.18 -0.61 -0.20
C LYS A 843 22.57 -0.15 0.25
N ASP A 844 23.18 -0.87 1.19
CA ASP A 844 24.53 -0.58 1.68
C ASP A 844 25.59 -0.77 0.57
N ASP A 845 25.51 -1.84 -0.23
CA ASP A 845 26.42 -2.06 -1.37
C ASP A 845 26.31 -0.94 -2.41
N PHE A 846 25.09 -0.47 -2.66
CA PHE A 846 24.85 0.66 -3.55
C PHE A 846 25.54 1.93 -3.04
N TYR A 847 25.37 2.29 -1.77
CA TYR A 847 26.03 3.47 -1.21
C TYR A 847 27.56 3.33 -1.15
N ALA A 848 28.08 2.14 -0.84
CA ALA A 848 29.50 1.86 -0.90
C ALA A 848 30.06 2.06 -2.33
N ARG A 849 29.37 1.56 -3.36
CA ARG A 849 29.74 1.80 -4.76
C ARG A 849 29.70 3.28 -5.13
N VAL A 850 28.68 4.02 -4.69
CA VAL A 850 28.59 5.48 -4.90
C VAL A 850 29.77 6.18 -4.23
N GLY A 851 30.10 5.82 -2.98
CA GLY A 851 31.24 6.36 -2.24
C GLY A 851 32.57 6.12 -2.97
N ASN A 852 32.77 4.93 -3.53
CA ASN A 852 33.98 4.57 -4.28
C ASN A 852 34.15 5.35 -5.60
N THR A 853 33.05 5.87 -6.17
CA THR A 853 33.10 6.69 -7.39
C THR A 853 33.42 8.16 -7.16
N ARG A 854 33.72 8.60 -5.92
CA ARG A 854 33.89 10.03 -5.58
C ARG A 854 34.94 10.75 -6.45
N THR A 855 36.02 10.06 -6.83
CA THR A 855 37.14 10.62 -7.61
C THR A 855 37.03 10.36 -9.12
N THR A 856 35.90 9.86 -9.61
CA THR A 856 35.68 9.55 -11.03
C THR A 856 34.74 10.57 -11.69
N MET A 857 34.61 10.52 -13.02
CA MET A 857 33.68 11.38 -13.77
C MET A 857 32.24 11.25 -13.24
N GLU A 858 31.86 10.04 -12.80
CA GLU A 858 30.59 9.78 -12.15
C GLU A 858 30.45 10.52 -10.80
N GLY A 859 31.51 10.52 -9.99
CA GLY A 859 31.58 11.31 -8.76
C GLY A 859 31.49 12.82 -9.00
N PHE A 860 32.11 13.32 -10.07
CA PHE A 860 32.03 14.71 -10.48
C PHE A 860 30.61 15.13 -10.86
N ALA A 861 29.93 14.32 -11.69
CA ALA A 861 28.53 14.51 -12.04
C ALA A 861 27.63 14.51 -10.79
N SER A 862 27.88 13.59 -9.85
CA SER A 862 27.19 13.53 -8.56
C SER A 862 27.39 14.80 -7.72
N SER A 863 28.58 15.40 -7.72
CA SER A 863 28.85 16.68 -7.04
C SER A 863 28.10 17.86 -7.67
N ILE A 864 28.05 17.95 -8.99
CA ILE A 864 27.31 18.99 -9.71
C ILE A 864 25.81 18.92 -9.39
N ARG A 865 25.23 17.73 -9.59
CA ARG A 865 23.82 17.46 -9.28
C ARG A 865 23.53 17.69 -7.80
N GLY A 866 24.43 17.24 -6.92
CA GLY A 866 24.37 17.43 -5.48
C GLY A 866 24.30 18.89 -5.07
N ALA A 867 25.15 19.76 -5.63
CA ALA A 867 25.17 21.19 -5.31
C ALA A 867 23.83 21.87 -5.65
N VAL A 868 23.32 21.67 -6.86
CA VAL A 868 22.04 22.26 -7.30
C VAL A 868 20.86 21.70 -6.50
N ARG A 869 20.87 20.38 -6.23
CA ARG A 869 19.87 19.73 -5.37
C ARG A 869 19.87 20.33 -3.97
N MET A 870 21.03 20.48 -3.34
CA MET A 870 21.13 21.01 -1.98
C MET A 870 20.59 22.45 -1.88
N VAL A 871 20.86 23.31 -2.85
CA VAL A 871 20.29 24.66 -2.90
C VAL A 871 18.77 24.59 -3.01
N ARG A 872 18.23 23.83 -3.98
CA ARG A 872 16.79 23.65 -4.20
C ARG A 872 16.06 23.15 -2.96
N GLU A 873 16.52 22.04 -2.38
CA GLU A 873 15.91 21.43 -1.20
C GLU A 873 15.99 22.32 0.04
N THR A 874 17.07 23.10 0.18
CA THR A 874 17.20 24.09 1.26
C THR A 874 16.22 25.24 1.06
N CYS A 875 16.01 25.71 -0.18
CA CYS A 875 15.00 26.73 -0.48
C CYS A 875 13.58 26.24 -0.16
N TYR A 876 13.24 25.01 -0.56
CA TYR A 876 11.97 24.38 -0.20
C TYR A 876 11.77 24.29 1.32
N SER A 877 12.81 23.88 2.05
CA SER A 877 12.75 23.80 3.51
C SER A 877 12.49 25.16 4.15
N ILE A 878 13.17 26.21 3.67
CA ILE A 878 12.99 27.59 4.17
C ILE A 878 11.57 28.09 3.87
N LEU A 879 11.07 27.90 2.65
CA LEU A 879 9.70 28.30 2.27
C LEU A 879 8.64 27.60 3.11
N PHE A 880 8.79 26.30 3.35
CA PHE A 880 7.93 25.55 4.25
C PHE A 880 7.98 26.09 5.68
N CYS A 881 9.16 26.41 6.21
CA CYS A 881 9.25 27.01 7.53
C CYS A 881 8.60 28.41 7.59
N MET A 882 8.76 29.22 6.54
CA MET A 882 8.11 30.53 6.44
C MET A 882 6.58 30.41 6.39
N SER A 883 6.04 29.41 5.69
CA SER A 883 4.59 29.22 5.59
C SER A 883 3.92 28.92 6.93
N ARG A 884 4.65 28.35 7.88
CA ARG A 884 4.14 28.10 9.24
C ARG A 884 3.97 29.36 10.10
N LEU A 885 4.52 30.50 9.65
CA LEU A 885 4.40 31.80 10.32
C LEU A 885 3.16 32.60 9.86
N ASP A 886 2.22 31.94 9.18
CA ASP A 886 0.85 32.41 8.94
C ASP A 886 0.80 33.78 8.22
N ILE A 887 0.10 34.79 8.76
CA ILE A 887 -0.04 36.14 8.19
C ILE A 887 1.30 36.81 7.86
N HIS A 888 2.38 36.45 8.57
CA HIS A 888 3.72 37.00 8.32
C HIS A 888 4.37 36.45 7.04
N PHE A 889 3.77 35.45 6.40
CA PHE A 889 4.16 34.95 5.08
C PHE A 889 3.01 35.11 4.06
N TYR A 890 1.81 34.64 4.38
CA TYR A 890 0.67 34.70 3.45
C TYR A 890 0.10 36.11 3.26
N GLY A 891 0.41 37.05 4.16
CA GLY A 891 -0.07 38.44 4.10
C GLY A 891 0.63 39.31 3.07
N PHE A 892 1.71 38.84 2.42
CA PHE A 892 2.39 39.61 1.38
C PHE A 892 1.60 39.60 0.08
N VAL A 893 0.98 40.75 -0.24
CA VAL A 893 0.08 40.92 -1.41
C VAL A 893 0.76 40.58 -2.74
N GLU A 894 2.06 40.84 -2.87
CA GLU A 894 2.80 40.62 -4.12
C GLU A 894 3.39 39.21 -4.24
N LEU A 895 3.30 38.36 -3.20
CA LEU A 895 4.00 37.07 -3.13
C LEU A 895 3.43 35.96 -4.05
N PRO A 896 2.11 35.75 -4.17
CA PRO A 896 1.57 34.54 -4.82
C PRO A 896 2.06 34.32 -6.25
N GLY A 897 2.16 35.39 -7.05
CA GLY A 897 2.63 35.33 -8.45
C GLY A 897 4.11 34.94 -8.57
N PRO A 898 5.05 35.73 -8.00
CA PRO A 898 6.48 35.40 -7.97
C PRO A 898 6.77 34.02 -7.36
N LEU A 899 6.03 33.62 -6.32
CA LEU A 899 6.17 32.29 -5.72
C LEU A 899 5.74 31.18 -6.69
N ALA A 900 4.58 31.33 -7.35
CA ALA A 900 4.13 30.40 -8.38
C ALA A 900 5.13 30.29 -9.53
N GLN A 901 5.67 31.43 -9.98
CA GLN A 901 6.69 31.47 -11.04
C GLN A 901 7.96 30.71 -10.62
N ALA A 902 8.50 30.99 -9.43
CA ALA A 902 9.71 30.34 -8.94
C ALA A 902 9.55 28.83 -8.70
N LEU A 903 8.34 28.38 -8.33
CA LEU A 903 8.04 26.97 -8.07
C LEU A 903 7.73 26.18 -9.35
N PHE A 904 7.07 26.78 -10.35
CA PHE A 904 6.39 26.02 -11.40
C PHE A 904 6.84 26.32 -12.83
N ALA A 905 7.53 27.45 -13.09
CA ALA A 905 7.87 27.83 -14.47
C ALA A 905 8.70 26.77 -15.22
N ASP A 906 9.71 26.20 -14.55
CA ASP A 906 10.60 25.17 -15.09
C ASP A 906 10.34 23.78 -14.49
N ALA A 907 9.21 23.59 -13.80
CA ALA A 907 8.90 22.33 -13.10
C ALA A 907 8.79 21.12 -14.05
N HIS A 908 8.35 21.32 -15.29
CA HIS A 908 8.31 20.29 -16.33
C HIS A 908 9.68 19.66 -16.63
N ALA A 909 10.77 20.41 -16.44
CA ALA A 909 12.14 19.97 -16.69
C ALA A 909 12.73 19.16 -15.53
N LEU A 910 12.12 19.19 -14.34
CA LEU A 910 12.52 18.38 -13.20
C LEU A 910 12.28 16.89 -13.49
N SER A 911 13.06 15.99 -12.88
CA SER A 911 12.74 14.56 -12.94
C SER A 911 11.46 14.25 -12.16
N SER A 912 10.78 13.13 -12.44
CA SER A 912 9.56 12.75 -11.72
C SER A 912 9.75 12.61 -10.20
N HIS A 913 10.94 12.19 -9.76
CA HIS A 913 11.32 12.20 -8.35
C HIS A 913 11.36 13.63 -7.77
N GLN A 914 12.01 14.56 -8.48
CA GLN A 914 12.13 15.95 -8.05
C GLN A 914 10.80 16.70 -8.10
N MET A 915 9.93 16.37 -9.06
CA MET A 915 8.55 16.87 -9.12
C MET A 915 7.73 16.36 -7.92
N SER A 916 7.95 15.12 -7.49
CA SER A 916 7.29 14.57 -6.29
C SER A 916 7.67 15.35 -5.02
N VAL A 917 8.94 15.74 -4.91
CA VAL A 917 9.41 16.63 -3.84
C VAL A 917 8.73 17.99 -3.89
N LEU A 918 8.67 18.63 -5.07
CA LEU A 918 7.99 19.91 -5.27
C LEU A 918 6.51 19.83 -4.90
N LEU A 919 5.84 18.76 -5.31
CA LEU A 919 4.42 18.51 -5.01
C LEU A 919 4.17 18.43 -3.50
N ASN A 920 5.04 17.76 -2.74
CA ASN A 920 4.92 17.71 -1.27
C ASN A 920 5.06 19.10 -0.65
N VAL A 921 5.99 19.93 -1.12
CA VAL A 921 6.16 21.31 -0.64
C VAL A 921 4.93 22.15 -0.97
N ALA A 922 4.42 22.05 -2.21
CA ALA A 922 3.21 22.74 -2.63
C ALA A 922 2.00 22.32 -1.79
N ARG A 923 1.88 21.03 -1.45
CA ARG A 923 0.84 20.53 -0.55
C ARG A 923 0.88 21.23 0.81
N PHE A 924 2.04 21.33 1.44
CA PHE A 924 2.16 22.01 2.74
C PHE A 924 1.79 23.50 2.64
N LEU A 925 2.23 24.20 1.58
CA LEU A 925 1.85 25.59 1.32
C LEU A 925 0.33 25.77 1.14
N VAL A 926 -0.35 24.79 0.54
CA VAL A 926 -1.80 24.84 0.34
C VAL A 926 -2.53 24.52 1.66
N ASP A 927 -2.07 23.50 2.37
CA ASP A 927 -2.68 23.02 3.62
C ASP A 927 -2.52 24.05 4.76
N ASP A 928 -1.40 24.77 4.82
CA ASP A 928 -1.13 25.80 5.84
C ASP A 928 -1.77 27.16 5.52
N CYS A 929 -2.38 27.34 4.34
CA CYS A 929 -2.94 28.64 3.91
C CYS A 929 -4.19 29.03 4.72
N PRO A 930 -4.19 30.20 5.41
CA PRO A 930 -5.32 30.68 6.20
C PRO A 930 -6.58 30.90 5.36
N ALA A 931 -7.75 30.55 5.90
CA ALA A 931 -9.02 30.56 5.17
C ALA A 931 -9.36 31.92 4.54
N ASN A 932 -9.06 33.02 5.24
CA ASN A 932 -9.26 34.39 4.80
C ASN A 932 -8.31 34.83 3.67
N LEU A 933 -7.18 34.15 3.47
CA LEU A 933 -6.19 34.50 2.45
C LEU A 933 -6.25 33.57 1.23
N ARG A 934 -7.05 32.49 1.28
CA ARG A 934 -7.19 31.51 0.18
C ARG A 934 -7.53 32.16 -1.16
N ALA A 935 -8.50 33.07 -1.17
CA ALA A 935 -8.95 33.74 -2.39
C ALA A 935 -7.85 34.53 -3.11
N HIS A 936 -6.90 35.07 -2.34
CA HIS A 936 -5.77 35.82 -2.87
C HIS A 936 -4.57 34.91 -3.23
N PHE A 937 -4.25 33.96 -2.35
CA PHE A 937 -2.99 33.22 -2.42
C PHE A 937 -3.06 31.94 -3.27
N LEU A 938 -4.14 31.16 -3.15
CA LEU A 938 -4.21 29.81 -3.74
C LEU A 938 -4.43 29.76 -5.26
N PRO A 939 -5.20 30.66 -5.92
CA PRO A 939 -5.45 30.55 -7.35
C PRO A 939 -4.19 30.45 -8.22
N PRO A 940 -3.19 31.35 -8.13
CA PRO A 940 -1.98 31.24 -8.97
C PRO A 940 -1.14 30.01 -8.64
N ILE A 941 -1.12 29.56 -7.38
CA ILE A 941 -0.35 28.41 -6.92
C ILE A 941 -0.96 27.10 -7.44
N LEU A 942 -2.25 26.86 -7.20
CA LEU A 942 -2.91 25.61 -7.59
C LEU A 942 -3.10 25.50 -9.10
N ALA A 943 -3.39 26.62 -9.79
CA ALA A 943 -3.51 26.62 -11.25
C ALA A 943 -2.18 26.22 -11.92
N SER A 944 -1.08 26.84 -11.50
CA SER A 944 0.26 26.53 -12.02
C SER A 944 0.67 25.10 -11.66
N LEU A 945 0.42 24.67 -10.43
CA LEU A 945 0.72 23.32 -9.97
C LEU A 945 0.04 22.25 -10.84
N PHE A 946 -1.29 22.29 -10.98
CA PHE A 946 -2.01 21.25 -11.71
C PHE A 946 -1.74 21.29 -13.21
N THR A 947 -1.47 22.47 -13.78
CA THR A 947 -1.02 22.58 -15.18
C THR A 947 0.31 21.86 -15.39
N GLN A 948 1.30 22.07 -14.51
CA GLN A 948 2.61 21.44 -14.62
C GLN A 948 2.57 19.95 -14.30
N VAL A 949 1.82 19.55 -13.27
CA VAL A 949 1.63 18.14 -12.90
C VAL A 949 0.97 17.37 -14.05
N ASP A 950 -0.09 17.90 -14.65
CA ASP A 950 -0.76 17.26 -15.77
C ASP A 950 0.16 17.12 -16.98
N SER A 951 0.83 18.20 -17.39
CA SER A 951 1.79 18.18 -18.49
C SER A 951 2.90 17.15 -18.25
N LYS A 952 3.43 17.08 -17.04
CA LYS A 952 4.53 16.17 -16.68
C LYS A 952 4.08 14.72 -16.67
N VAL A 953 3.03 14.41 -15.93
CA VAL A 953 2.51 13.05 -15.75
C VAL A 953 2.02 12.49 -17.08
N SER A 954 1.20 13.26 -17.81
CA SER A 954 0.64 12.81 -19.09
C SER A 954 1.72 12.55 -20.14
N SER A 955 2.71 13.44 -20.26
CA SER A 955 3.79 13.27 -21.25
C SER A 955 4.74 12.11 -20.93
N GLU A 956 5.08 11.88 -19.66
CA GLU A 956 5.96 10.75 -19.29
C GLU A 956 5.25 9.40 -19.43
N TRP A 957 3.95 9.32 -19.09
CA TRP A 957 3.17 8.08 -19.33
C TRP A 957 3.05 7.76 -20.82
N GLU A 958 2.87 8.79 -21.66
CA GLU A 958 2.86 8.61 -23.11
C GLU A 958 4.23 8.13 -23.62
N GLN A 959 5.33 8.68 -23.12
CA GLN A 959 6.68 8.24 -23.46
C GLN A 959 6.94 6.79 -23.06
N LEU A 960 6.58 6.38 -21.84
CA LEU A 960 6.72 4.99 -21.37
C LEU A 960 5.87 4.04 -22.21
N THR A 961 4.63 4.42 -22.54
CA THR A 961 3.75 3.60 -23.39
C THR A 961 4.34 3.38 -24.78
N ARG A 962 5.01 4.40 -25.34
CA ARG A 962 5.73 4.30 -26.62
C ARG A 962 7.00 3.43 -26.50
N LYS A 963 7.77 3.58 -25.42
CA LYS A 963 8.99 2.79 -25.17
C LYS A 963 8.67 1.29 -25.00
N ALA A 964 7.63 0.95 -24.25
CA ALA A 964 7.20 -0.43 -24.01
C ALA A 964 6.78 -1.19 -25.29
N GLN A 965 6.53 -0.48 -26.40
CA GLN A 965 6.23 -1.09 -27.71
C GLN A 965 7.48 -1.43 -28.52
N ALA A 966 8.67 -0.98 -28.10
CA ALA A 966 9.95 -1.27 -28.76
C ALA A 966 10.69 -2.42 -28.05
N THR A 967 11.39 -3.28 -28.80
CA THR A 967 12.25 -4.33 -28.23
C THR A 967 13.46 -3.71 -27.52
N SER A 968 13.65 -4.02 -26.22
CA SER A 968 14.69 -3.46 -25.36
C SER A 968 15.63 -4.54 -24.78
N ASP A 969 16.91 -4.21 -24.61
CA ASP A 969 17.91 -5.02 -23.88
C ASP A 969 17.69 -5.00 -22.35
N ASP A 970 18.26 -5.97 -21.61
CA ASP A 970 18.04 -6.15 -20.14
C ASP A 970 18.43 -4.94 -19.27
N ASP A 971 19.53 -4.23 -19.59
CA ASP A 971 19.93 -3.02 -18.85
C ASP A 971 18.97 -1.85 -19.11
N SER A 972 18.39 -1.79 -20.32
CA SER A 972 17.34 -0.84 -20.66
C SER A 972 16.06 -1.12 -19.87
N LEU A 973 15.73 -2.40 -19.65
CA LEU A 973 14.55 -2.80 -18.88
C LEU A 973 14.66 -2.36 -17.41
N THR A 974 15.83 -2.53 -16.79
CA THR A 974 16.03 -2.12 -15.38
C THR A 974 15.84 -0.60 -15.21
N GLN A 975 16.33 0.19 -16.16
CA GLN A 975 16.17 1.65 -16.13
C GLN A 975 14.71 2.06 -16.40
N GLU A 976 14.03 1.41 -17.35
CA GLU A 976 12.63 1.64 -17.65
C GLU A 976 11.73 1.33 -16.44
N MET A 977 11.96 0.19 -15.76
CA MET A 977 11.22 -0.18 -14.54
C MET A 977 11.38 0.85 -13.41
N LYS A 978 12.58 1.43 -13.27
CA LYS A 978 12.82 2.51 -12.30
C LYS A 978 12.07 3.79 -12.67
N GLU A 979 12.15 4.21 -13.94
CA GLU A 979 11.43 5.38 -14.46
C GLU A 979 9.92 5.24 -14.26
N GLU A 980 9.36 4.09 -14.63
CA GLU A 980 7.94 3.78 -14.46
C GLU A 980 7.54 3.76 -12.98
N SER A 981 8.35 3.14 -12.11
CA SER A 981 8.04 3.11 -10.67
C SER A 981 8.03 4.49 -10.03
N ILE A 982 8.99 5.36 -10.40
CA ILE A 982 9.05 6.73 -9.89
C ILE A 982 7.84 7.54 -10.41
N LEU A 983 7.48 7.37 -11.68
CA LEU A 983 6.31 8.02 -12.27
C LEU A 983 5.00 7.58 -11.61
N ARG A 984 4.83 6.28 -11.31
CA ARG A 984 3.68 5.78 -10.53
C ARG A 984 3.61 6.47 -9.17
N GLN A 985 4.73 6.63 -8.47
CA GLN A 985 4.75 7.31 -7.18
C GLN A 985 4.38 8.80 -7.29
N LEU A 986 4.88 9.51 -8.30
CA LEU A 986 4.49 10.88 -8.59
C LEU A 986 2.98 10.98 -8.86
N THR A 987 2.48 10.14 -9.76
CA THR A 987 1.06 10.08 -10.16
C THR A 987 0.18 9.83 -8.93
N TYR A 988 0.56 8.86 -8.09
CA TYR A 988 -0.15 8.54 -6.87
C TYR A 988 -0.17 9.71 -5.88
N SER A 989 0.96 10.39 -5.70
CA SER A 989 1.06 11.54 -4.81
C SER A 989 0.17 12.70 -5.29
N ALA A 990 0.14 12.96 -6.59
CA ALA A 990 -0.70 13.99 -7.21
C ALA A 990 -2.19 13.67 -7.05
N VAL A 991 -2.59 12.42 -7.32
CA VAL A 991 -3.98 11.96 -7.17
C VAL A 991 -4.42 11.99 -5.71
N LEU A 992 -3.56 11.62 -4.75
CA LEU A 992 -3.87 11.73 -3.33
C LEU A 992 -4.00 13.19 -2.86
N MET A 993 -3.21 14.11 -3.43
CA MET A 993 -3.38 15.53 -3.16
C MET A 993 -4.76 16.01 -3.62
N VAL A 994 -5.17 15.66 -4.85
CA VAL A 994 -6.53 15.94 -5.35
C VAL A 994 -7.59 15.36 -4.43
N ALA A 995 -7.49 14.08 -4.09
CA ALA A 995 -8.47 13.40 -3.24
C ALA A 995 -8.57 14.08 -1.87
N GLY A 996 -7.44 14.47 -1.27
CA GLY A 996 -7.40 15.20 0.00
C GLY A 996 -7.95 16.63 -0.10
N LEU A 997 -7.77 17.33 -1.22
CA LEU A 997 -8.33 18.66 -1.43
C LEU A 997 -9.85 18.64 -1.65
N LEU A 998 -10.37 17.55 -2.23
CA LEU A 998 -11.79 17.37 -2.57
C LEU A 998 -12.55 16.42 -1.62
N ASP A 999 -11.93 16.01 -0.51
CA ASP A 999 -12.53 15.10 0.46
C ASP A 999 -13.72 15.77 1.20
N PRO A 1000 -14.95 15.23 1.09
CA PRO A 1000 -16.10 15.70 1.87
C PRO A 1000 -15.90 15.73 3.38
N GLN A 1001 -15.06 14.85 3.94
CA GLN A 1001 -14.97 14.61 5.38
C GLN A 1001 -13.85 15.40 6.07
N ARG A 1002 -12.96 16.04 5.31
CA ARG A 1002 -11.74 16.67 5.81
C ARG A 1002 -11.97 17.75 6.87
N GLU A 1003 -13.09 18.47 6.81
CA GLU A 1003 -13.38 19.59 7.71
C GLU A 1003 -14.38 19.26 8.83
N ALA A 1004 -14.86 18.03 8.91
CA ALA A 1004 -15.69 17.58 10.04
C ALA A 1004 -14.88 17.41 11.34
N LYS A 1005 -13.55 17.49 11.28
CA LYS A 1005 -12.67 17.54 12.45
C LYS A 1005 -12.29 19.01 12.70
N PRO A 1006 -12.69 19.62 13.83
CA PRO A 1006 -12.19 20.95 14.17
C PRO A 1006 -10.66 20.87 14.25
N HIS A 1007 -9.96 21.70 13.49
CA HIS A 1007 -8.54 21.89 13.74
C HIS A 1007 -8.41 22.50 15.13
N THR A 1008 -7.45 22.04 15.93
CA THR A 1008 -7.12 22.64 17.24
C THR A 1008 -6.78 24.14 17.14
N ALA A 1009 -6.54 24.64 15.93
CA ALA A 1009 -6.40 26.07 15.61
C ALA A 1009 -7.72 26.87 15.72
N ASP A 1010 -8.88 26.26 15.47
CA ASP A 1010 -10.16 26.98 15.41
C ASP A 1010 -10.64 27.44 16.80
N VAL A 1011 -10.22 26.77 17.88
CA VAL A 1011 -10.59 27.13 19.26
C VAL A 1011 -9.82 28.36 19.76
N ALA A 1012 -8.63 28.63 19.22
CA ALA A 1012 -7.76 29.73 19.69
C ALA A 1012 -8.14 31.11 19.10
N GLU A 1013 -8.64 31.14 17.86
CA GLU A 1013 -9.10 32.38 17.21
C GLU A 1013 -10.43 32.89 17.82
N ASP A 1014 -11.35 31.99 18.20
CA ASP A 1014 -12.59 32.34 18.87
C ASP A 1014 -12.35 32.99 20.26
N VAL A 1015 -11.27 32.58 20.96
CA VAL A 1015 -10.91 33.14 22.28
C VAL A 1015 -10.18 34.48 22.14
N THR A 1016 -9.35 34.67 21.12
CA THR A 1016 -8.62 35.93 20.91
C THR A 1016 -9.53 37.07 20.45
N GLN A 1017 -10.52 36.80 19.58
CA GLN A 1017 -11.57 37.79 19.27
C GLN A 1017 -12.45 38.14 20.48
N ALA A 1018 -12.75 37.17 21.35
CA ALA A 1018 -13.53 37.40 22.56
C ALA A 1018 -12.77 38.24 23.62
N LEU A 1019 -11.44 38.18 23.65
CA LEU A 1019 -10.61 38.94 24.60
C LEU A 1019 -10.31 40.37 24.13
N MET A 1020 -10.21 40.62 22.82
CA MET A 1020 -9.98 41.97 22.29
C MET A 1020 -11.23 42.87 22.33
N GLY A 1021 -12.43 42.30 22.46
CA GLY A 1021 -13.71 43.05 22.53
C GLY A 1021 -14.03 43.71 23.88
N LYS A 1022 -13.18 43.60 24.92
CA LYS A 1022 -13.47 44.12 26.27
C LYS A 1022 -12.79 45.44 26.65
N MET A 1023 -12.13 46.13 25.72
CA MET A 1023 -11.62 47.49 25.95
C MET A 1023 -12.13 48.46 24.88
N GLY A 1024 -13.31 49.03 25.10
CA GLY A 1024 -13.85 50.10 24.26
C GLY A 1024 -15.32 50.40 24.56
N ASN A 1025 -15.60 51.42 25.38
CA ASN A 1025 -16.93 51.97 25.56
C ASN A 1025 -17.38 52.74 24.30
N ALA A 1026 -18.27 52.18 23.48
CA ALA A 1026 -19.19 52.94 22.63
C ALA A 1026 -20.31 52.04 22.05
N SER A 1027 -21.57 52.44 22.31
CA SER A 1027 -22.87 52.17 21.66
C SER A 1027 -23.21 50.79 21.03
N PRO A 1028 -24.47 50.31 21.19
CA PRO A 1028 -24.92 49.02 20.65
C PRO A 1028 -25.18 49.11 19.13
N ALA A 1029 -24.14 48.91 18.32
CA ALA A 1029 -24.29 48.53 16.92
C ALA A 1029 -24.31 47.00 16.80
N GLN A 1030 -25.12 46.50 15.87
CA GLN A 1030 -25.37 45.07 15.62
C GLN A 1030 -24.07 44.23 15.59
N PRO A 1031 -24.09 42.98 16.10
CA PRO A 1031 -22.92 42.11 16.03
C PRO A 1031 -22.52 41.91 14.57
N PRO A 1032 -21.23 42.05 14.22
CA PRO A 1032 -20.76 41.73 12.87
C PRO A 1032 -21.11 40.28 12.57
N LYS A 1033 -21.71 40.04 11.39
CA LYS A 1033 -21.98 38.68 10.89
C LYS A 1033 -20.66 37.94 10.84
N VAL A 1034 -20.50 36.92 11.68
CA VAL A 1034 -19.42 35.94 11.53
C VAL A 1034 -19.63 35.25 10.19
N GLU A 1035 -18.86 35.65 9.17
CA GLU A 1035 -18.84 34.97 7.88
C GLU A 1035 -18.44 33.51 8.13
N ARG A 1036 -19.36 32.59 7.85
CA ARG A 1036 -19.07 31.16 7.91
C ARG A 1036 -17.93 30.87 6.92
N ARG A 1037 -16.79 30.43 7.44
CA ARG A 1037 -15.59 30.06 6.66
C ARG A 1037 -15.98 29.03 5.61
N GLN A 1038 -15.66 29.29 4.34
CA GLN A 1038 -15.93 28.36 3.25
C GLN A 1038 -14.93 27.19 3.30
N PRO A 1039 -15.40 25.94 3.24
CA PRO A 1039 -14.54 24.77 3.12
C PRO A 1039 -13.57 24.82 1.95
N MET A 1040 -12.36 24.26 2.10
CA MET A 1040 -11.35 24.16 1.03
C MET A 1040 -11.94 23.51 -0.21
N ARG A 1041 -12.68 22.41 -0.02
CA ARG A 1041 -13.40 21.74 -1.11
C ARG A 1041 -14.34 22.68 -1.83
N ASP A 1042 -15.20 23.38 -1.09
CA ASP A 1042 -16.21 24.27 -1.69
C ASP A 1042 -15.55 25.48 -2.36
N PHE A 1043 -14.46 26.01 -1.78
CA PHE A 1043 -13.65 27.07 -2.37
C PHE A 1043 -13.07 26.65 -3.73
N ILE A 1044 -12.41 25.49 -3.78
CA ILE A 1044 -11.83 24.95 -5.02
C ILE A 1044 -12.90 24.73 -6.09
N LEU A 1045 -14.03 24.09 -5.72
CA LEU A 1045 -15.13 23.83 -6.67
C LEU A 1045 -15.83 25.12 -7.14
N SER A 1046 -15.67 26.24 -6.45
CA SER A 1046 -16.23 27.55 -6.83
C SER A 1046 -15.28 28.42 -7.66
N SER A 1047 -13.99 28.07 -7.77
CA SER A 1047 -12.96 28.88 -8.42
C SER A 1047 -12.52 28.28 -9.75
N ASP A 1048 -12.87 28.95 -10.85
CA ASP A 1048 -12.59 28.47 -12.22
C ASP A 1048 -11.09 28.32 -12.48
N ALA A 1049 -10.32 29.32 -12.03
CA ALA A 1049 -8.87 29.33 -12.15
C ALA A 1049 -8.20 28.07 -11.55
N ILE A 1050 -8.82 27.46 -10.53
CA ILE A 1050 -8.31 26.25 -9.88
C ILE A 1050 -8.98 25.00 -10.47
N LEU A 1051 -10.30 25.02 -10.62
CA LEU A 1051 -11.10 23.85 -11.01
C LEU A 1051 -10.75 23.36 -12.42
N GLU A 1052 -10.53 24.26 -13.38
CA GLU A 1052 -10.22 23.90 -14.77
C GLU A 1052 -8.97 23.02 -14.91
N PRO A 1053 -7.76 23.45 -14.46
CA PRO A 1053 -6.57 22.60 -14.57
C PRO A 1053 -6.67 21.34 -13.70
N LEU A 1054 -7.35 21.41 -12.56
CA LEU A 1054 -7.55 20.26 -11.67
C LEU A 1054 -8.43 19.19 -12.32
N ILE A 1055 -9.57 19.57 -12.90
CA ILE A 1055 -10.51 18.61 -13.51
C ILE A 1055 -9.94 18.02 -14.81
N LEU A 1056 -9.13 18.79 -15.56
CA LEU A 1056 -8.37 18.30 -16.70
C LEU A 1056 -7.38 17.20 -16.28
N PHE A 1057 -6.55 17.48 -15.26
CA PHE A 1057 -5.65 16.48 -14.69
C PHE A 1057 -6.41 15.21 -14.25
N CYS A 1058 -7.53 15.35 -13.54
CA CYS A 1058 -8.35 14.21 -13.12
C CYS A 1058 -8.86 13.41 -14.32
N THR A 1059 -9.25 14.08 -15.40
CA THR A 1059 -9.75 13.45 -16.62
C THR A 1059 -8.66 12.64 -17.32
N HIS A 1060 -7.44 13.18 -17.41
CA HIS A 1060 -6.28 12.44 -17.93
C HIS A 1060 -5.91 11.28 -17.01
N ALA A 1061 -5.96 11.47 -15.69
CA ALA A 1061 -5.65 10.47 -14.68
C ALA A 1061 -6.54 9.21 -14.76
N LEU A 1062 -7.77 9.31 -15.28
CA LEU A 1062 -8.63 8.15 -15.55
C LEU A 1062 -8.03 7.19 -16.60
N ARG A 1063 -7.18 7.70 -17.51
CA ARG A 1063 -6.58 6.94 -18.61
C ARG A 1063 -5.15 6.48 -18.35
N LEU A 1064 -4.54 6.90 -17.24
CA LEU A 1064 -3.15 6.52 -16.93
C LEU A 1064 -3.09 5.07 -16.48
N ARG A 1065 -2.08 4.32 -16.96
CA ARG A 1065 -1.86 2.89 -16.63
C ARG A 1065 -1.35 2.66 -15.20
N ASP A 1066 -2.13 3.13 -14.25
CA ASP A 1066 -2.01 2.92 -12.81
C ASP A 1066 -3.43 2.75 -12.23
N GLN A 1067 -3.82 1.49 -12.01
CA GLN A 1067 -5.17 1.15 -11.56
C GLN A 1067 -5.51 1.77 -10.20
N ARG A 1068 -4.50 1.90 -9.31
CA ARG A 1068 -4.68 2.47 -7.96
C ARG A 1068 -5.09 3.93 -8.07
N CYS A 1069 -4.37 4.69 -8.90
CA CYS A 1069 -4.65 6.10 -9.16
C CYS A 1069 -6.03 6.28 -9.81
N CYS A 1070 -6.36 5.46 -10.81
CA CYS A 1070 -7.64 5.51 -11.49
C CYS A 1070 -8.81 5.24 -10.51
N SER A 1071 -8.71 4.23 -9.64
CA SER A 1071 -9.74 3.96 -8.61
C SER A 1071 -9.99 5.16 -7.69
N VAL A 1072 -8.93 5.83 -7.23
CA VAL A 1072 -9.06 7.04 -6.39
C VAL A 1072 -9.77 8.17 -7.16
N ILE A 1073 -9.38 8.41 -8.41
CA ILE A 1073 -10.00 9.45 -9.24
C ILE A 1073 -11.45 9.14 -9.58
N ILE A 1074 -11.81 7.86 -9.82
CA ILE A 1074 -13.21 7.45 -9.98
C ILE A 1074 -14.01 7.83 -8.73
N ARG A 1075 -13.47 7.60 -7.52
CA ARG A 1075 -14.14 8.00 -6.26
C ARG A 1075 -14.27 9.52 -6.14
N VAL A 1076 -13.24 10.28 -6.53
CA VAL A 1076 -13.28 11.75 -6.57
C VAL A 1076 -14.40 12.23 -7.50
N PHE A 1077 -14.46 11.73 -8.75
CA PHE A 1077 -15.52 12.08 -9.69
C PHE A 1077 -16.90 11.72 -9.17
N ARG A 1078 -17.08 10.51 -8.61
CA ARG A 1078 -18.36 10.11 -7.99
C ARG A 1078 -18.79 11.04 -6.85
N SER A 1079 -17.85 11.65 -6.15
CA SER A 1079 -18.11 12.64 -5.09
C SER A 1079 -18.47 14.04 -5.63
N ILE A 1080 -17.87 14.49 -6.73
CA ILE A 1080 -18.09 15.85 -7.27
C ILE A 1080 -19.24 15.91 -8.30
N VAL A 1081 -19.53 14.84 -9.04
CA VAL A 1081 -20.60 14.81 -10.05
C VAL A 1081 -21.96 15.25 -9.46
N PRO A 1082 -22.41 14.78 -8.28
CA PRO A 1082 -23.67 15.26 -7.71
C PRO A 1082 -23.74 16.77 -7.47
N LYS A 1083 -22.59 17.47 -7.28
CA LYS A 1083 -22.53 18.90 -6.97
C LYS A 1083 -22.81 19.81 -8.16
N PHE A 1084 -22.60 19.34 -9.39
CA PHE A 1084 -22.82 20.11 -10.62
C PHE A 1084 -24.11 19.70 -11.38
N SER A 1085 -24.98 18.92 -10.73
CA SER A 1085 -26.28 18.53 -11.28
C SER A 1085 -27.14 19.76 -11.59
N GLU A 1086 -27.34 20.63 -10.60
CA GLU A 1086 -28.19 21.82 -10.72
C GLU A 1086 -27.41 23.09 -11.10
N ASN A 1087 -26.15 23.20 -10.66
CA ASN A 1087 -25.30 24.40 -10.82
C ASN A 1087 -24.15 24.17 -11.83
N ARG A 1088 -23.67 25.23 -12.51
CA ARG A 1088 -22.52 25.20 -13.45
C ARG A 1088 -22.72 24.30 -14.69
N PRO A 1089 -23.55 24.74 -15.66
CA PRO A 1089 -23.82 23.96 -16.89
C PRO A 1089 -22.56 23.72 -17.74
N ASP A 1090 -21.61 24.65 -17.70
CA ASP A 1090 -20.28 24.57 -18.30
C ASP A 1090 -19.49 23.35 -17.84
N ILE A 1091 -19.34 23.17 -16.52
CA ILE A 1091 -18.61 22.03 -15.93
C ILE A 1091 -19.38 20.72 -16.15
N ARG A 1092 -20.71 20.76 -16.04
CA ARG A 1092 -21.56 19.60 -16.32
C ARG A 1092 -21.37 19.10 -17.74
N GLU A 1093 -21.32 20.01 -18.72
CA GLU A 1093 -21.13 19.65 -20.13
C GLU A 1093 -19.72 19.09 -20.39
N PHE A 1094 -18.68 19.66 -19.76
CA PHE A 1094 -17.33 19.10 -19.80
C PHE A 1094 -17.31 17.65 -19.27
N ILE A 1095 -17.95 17.36 -18.13
CA ILE A 1095 -18.03 16.01 -17.58
C ILE A 1095 -18.82 15.07 -18.50
N CYS A 1096 -19.94 15.53 -19.06
CA CYS A 1096 -20.74 14.76 -20.01
C CYS A 1096 -19.94 14.34 -21.24
N ASN A 1097 -18.97 15.15 -21.65
CA ASN A 1097 -18.16 14.91 -22.83
C ASN A 1097 -16.83 14.21 -22.51
N GLU A 1098 -15.90 14.91 -21.86
CA GLU A 1098 -14.51 14.49 -21.71
C GLU A 1098 -14.34 13.39 -20.66
N VAL A 1099 -14.96 13.54 -19.48
CA VAL A 1099 -14.87 12.54 -18.39
C VAL A 1099 -15.60 11.25 -18.77
N LEU A 1100 -16.76 11.36 -19.44
CA LEU A 1100 -17.48 10.20 -19.93
C LEU A 1100 -16.67 9.43 -20.99
N LYS A 1101 -16.08 10.14 -21.97
CA LYS A 1101 -15.20 9.52 -22.97
C LYS A 1101 -14.00 8.84 -22.30
N ALA A 1102 -13.31 9.51 -21.39
CA ALA A 1102 -12.19 8.93 -20.66
C ALA A 1102 -12.59 7.66 -19.90
N SER A 1103 -13.76 7.67 -19.23
CA SER A 1103 -14.27 6.51 -18.50
C SER A 1103 -14.58 5.33 -19.41
N ILE A 1104 -15.16 5.58 -20.60
CA ILE A 1104 -15.46 4.54 -21.60
C ILE A 1104 -14.17 3.99 -22.21
N THR A 1105 -13.21 4.85 -22.55
CA THR A 1105 -11.90 4.43 -23.06
C THR A 1105 -11.18 3.53 -22.07
N SER A 1106 -11.12 3.91 -20.80
CA SER A 1106 -10.50 3.07 -19.77
C SER A 1106 -11.27 1.76 -19.57
N LEU A 1107 -12.60 1.76 -19.68
CA LEU A 1107 -13.39 0.52 -19.60
C LEU A 1107 -13.10 -0.44 -20.77
N HIS A 1108 -12.71 0.10 -21.93
CA HIS A 1108 -12.34 -0.65 -23.12
C HIS A 1108 -10.94 -1.26 -23.08
N GLU A 1109 -10.01 -0.66 -22.34
CA GLU A 1109 -8.64 -1.17 -22.24
C GLU A 1109 -8.53 -2.39 -21.30
N ASP A 1110 -7.85 -3.44 -21.78
CA ASP A 1110 -7.60 -4.69 -21.03
C ASP A 1110 -6.87 -4.45 -19.71
N TYR A 1111 -6.04 -3.40 -19.64
CA TYR A 1111 -5.31 -3.04 -18.44
C TYR A 1111 -6.24 -2.69 -17.26
N PHE A 1112 -7.47 -2.21 -17.49
CA PHE A 1112 -8.38 -1.76 -16.43
C PHE A 1112 -9.54 -2.73 -16.14
N VAL A 1113 -9.41 -4.01 -16.50
CA VAL A 1113 -10.47 -5.01 -16.30
C VAL A 1113 -10.95 -5.05 -14.84
N GLU A 1114 -10.03 -4.94 -13.87
CA GLU A 1114 -10.36 -4.92 -12.44
C GLU A 1114 -11.19 -3.68 -12.03
N LEU A 1115 -11.07 -2.57 -12.77
CA LEU A 1115 -11.77 -1.32 -12.49
C LEU A 1115 -13.06 -1.15 -13.29
N GLN A 1116 -13.39 -2.05 -14.21
CA GLN A 1116 -14.59 -1.92 -15.06
C GLN A 1116 -15.86 -1.76 -14.23
N ARG A 1117 -15.94 -2.37 -13.05
CA ARG A 1117 -17.08 -2.23 -12.13
C ARG A 1117 -17.19 -0.80 -11.59
N GLU A 1118 -16.07 -0.20 -11.19
CA GLU A 1118 -16.03 1.17 -10.68
C GLU A 1118 -16.29 2.19 -11.79
N LEU A 1119 -15.71 1.97 -12.98
CA LEU A 1119 -15.93 2.78 -14.18
C LEU A 1119 -17.39 2.73 -14.65
N ALA A 1120 -18.00 1.54 -14.69
CA ALA A 1120 -19.42 1.37 -15.02
C ALA A 1120 -20.33 2.12 -14.03
N GLN A 1121 -19.96 2.14 -12.75
CA GLN A 1121 -20.71 2.91 -11.75
C GLN A 1121 -20.59 4.42 -12.00
N LEU A 1122 -19.41 4.93 -12.37
CA LEU A 1122 -19.21 6.33 -12.70
C LEU A 1122 -20.00 6.72 -13.95
N ILE A 1123 -19.97 5.90 -15.00
CA ILE A 1123 -20.75 6.08 -16.24
C ILE A 1123 -22.25 6.12 -15.91
N ALA A 1124 -22.74 5.18 -15.09
CA ALA A 1124 -24.14 5.17 -14.64
C ALA A 1124 -24.50 6.46 -13.88
N THR A 1125 -23.64 6.92 -12.97
CA THR A 1125 -23.88 8.13 -12.18
C THR A 1125 -23.93 9.39 -13.07
N ILE A 1126 -23.00 9.53 -14.03
CA ILE A 1126 -23.01 10.64 -15.00
C ILE A 1126 -24.28 10.58 -15.84
N PHE A 1127 -24.63 9.40 -16.37
CA PHE A 1127 -25.81 9.23 -17.21
C PHE A 1127 -27.11 9.58 -16.47
N ILE A 1128 -27.31 9.04 -15.26
CA ILE A 1128 -28.53 9.26 -14.47
C ILE A 1128 -28.67 10.74 -14.08
N LEU A 1129 -27.60 11.38 -13.60
CA LEU A 1129 -27.69 12.73 -13.06
C LEU A 1129 -27.71 13.82 -14.15
N TYR A 1130 -27.03 13.61 -15.28
CA TYR A 1130 -26.84 14.67 -16.27
C TYR A 1130 -27.64 14.50 -17.56
N SER A 1131 -28.07 13.29 -17.93
CA SER A 1131 -28.92 13.10 -19.12
C SER A 1131 -30.26 13.85 -19.07
N PRO A 1132 -30.88 14.11 -17.90
CA PRO A 1132 -32.05 14.99 -17.83
C PRO A 1132 -31.76 16.44 -18.26
N HIS A 1133 -30.50 16.86 -18.26
CA HIS A 1133 -30.07 18.24 -18.52
C HIS A 1133 -29.22 18.41 -19.79
N SER A 1134 -28.67 17.33 -20.36
CA SER A 1134 -27.86 17.35 -21.58
C SER A 1134 -28.06 16.06 -22.39
N ASN A 1135 -28.13 16.20 -23.73
CA ASN A 1135 -28.21 15.06 -24.64
C ASN A 1135 -26.83 14.44 -24.96
N THR A 1136 -25.74 15.06 -24.50
CA THR A 1136 -24.37 14.66 -24.81
C THR A 1136 -24.04 13.23 -24.37
N PRO A 1137 -24.40 12.75 -23.16
CA PRO A 1137 -24.15 11.36 -22.77
C PRO A 1137 -24.81 10.36 -23.71
N ARG A 1138 -26.05 10.64 -24.14
CA ARG A 1138 -26.78 9.79 -25.10
C ARG A 1138 -26.08 9.77 -26.46
N HIS A 1139 -25.67 10.93 -26.97
CA HIS A 1139 -25.01 11.03 -28.27
C HIS A 1139 -23.66 10.32 -28.29
N ILE A 1140 -22.90 10.36 -27.18
CA ILE A 1140 -21.63 9.63 -27.05
C ILE A 1140 -21.87 8.13 -27.04
N LEU A 1141 -22.82 7.63 -26.24
CA LEU A 1141 -23.12 6.19 -26.19
C LEU A 1141 -23.60 5.65 -27.55
N LEU A 1142 -24.41 6.41 -28.30
CA LEU A 1142 -24.83 6.02 -29.66
C LEU A 1142 -23.73 6.09 -30.71
N SER A 1143 -22.65 6.84 -30.44
CA SER A 1143 -21.49 6.89 -31.34
C SER A 1143 -20.60 5.65 -31.23
N LEU A 1144 -20.80 4.82 -30.21
CA LEU A 1144 -20.00 3.61 -29.97
C LEU A 1144 -20.46 2.44 -30.86
N PRO A 1145 -19.53 1.60 -31.34
CA PRO A 1145 -19.89 0.45 -32.16
C PRO A 1145 -20.66 -0.59 -31.32
N GLY A 1146 -21.76 -1.13 -31.88
CA GLY A 1146 -22.58 -2.16 -31.22
C GLY A 1146 -23.64 -1.65 -30.24
N VAL A 1147 -23.80 -0.32 -30.08
CA VAL A 1147 -24.86 0.28 -29.25
C VAL A 1147 -26.04 0.71 -30.12
N GLU A 1148 -27.15 -0.03 -30.06
CA GLU A 1148 -28.37 0.31 -30.78
C GLU A 1148 -29.27 1.29 -29.99
N GLU A 1149 -29.97 2.17 -30.72
CA GLU A 1149 -30.88 3.16 -30.13
C GLU A 1149 -31.97 2.53 -29.25
N ARG A 1150 -32.57 1.42 -29.71
CA ARG A 1150 -33.60 0.70 -28.95
C ARG A 1150 -33.07 0.10 -27.66
N LYS A 1151 -31.85 -0.48 -27.70
CA LYS A 1151 -31.19 -1.08 -26.53
C LYS A 1151 -30.85 0.01 -25.51
N LEU A 1152 -30.32 1.15 -25.97
CA LEU A 1152 -30.00 2.29 -25.11
C LEU A 1152 -31.24 2.87 -24.43
N ASP A 1153 -32.35 3.06 -25.16
CA ASP A 1153 -33.58 3.60 -24.59
C ASP A 1153 -34.19 2.66 -23.52
N LEU A 1154 -34.06 1.35 -23.70
CA LEU A 1154 -34.49 0.35 -22.72
C LEU A 1154 -33.62 0.39 -21.46
N VAL A 1155 -32.30 0.39 -21.63
CA VAL A 1155 -31.33 0.48 -20.52
C VAL A 1155 -31.51 1.80 -19.77
N ALA A 1156 -31.73 2.92 -20.47
CA ALA A 1156 -31.98 4.22 -19.85
C ALA A 1156 -33.21 4.18 -18.94
N LYS A 1157 -34.34 3.64 -19.41
CA LYS A 1157 -35.55 3.48 -18.59
C LYS A 1157 -35.30 2.64 -17.34
N GLN A 1158 -34.54 1.55 -17.47
CA GLN A 1158 -34.19 0.68 -16.34
C GLN A 1158 -33.25 1.38 -15.35
N LEU A 1159 -32.25 2.11 -15.82
CA LEU A 1159 -31.31 2.87 -14.98
C LEU A 1159 -32.02 3.91 -14.11
N PHE A 1160 -33.02 4.62 -14.65
CA PHE A 1160 -33.80 5.59 -13.88
C PHE A 1160 -34.75 4.94 -12.85
N ALA A 1161 -35.12 3.67 -13.05
CA ALA A 1161 -36.03 2.95 -12.15
C ALA A 1161 -35.30 2.23 -10.99
N VAL A 1162 -34.00 1.96 -11.15
CA VAL A 1162 -33.21 1.15 -10.22
C VAL A 1162 -32.43 2.01 -9.23
N ASN A 1163 -32.61 1.72 -7.93
CA ASN A 1163 -31.86 2.37 -6.85
C ASN A 1163 -30.60 1.58 -6.40
N SER A 1164 -30.45 0.32 -6.84
CA SER A 1164 -29.31 -0.52 -6.48
C SER A 1164 -28.09 -0.23 -7.36
N GLY A 1165 -26.98 0.20 -6.76
CA GLY A 1165 -25.73 0.42 -7.49
C GLY A 1165 -25.18 -0.84 -8.18
N ARG A 1166 -25.43 -2.05 -7.63
CA ARG A 1166 -25.04 -3.33 -8.26
C ARG A 1166 -25.78 -3.53 -9.58
N GLN A 1167 -27.08 -3.26 -9.61
CA GLN A 1167 -27.90 -3.37 -10.81
C GLN A 1167 -27.58 -2.26 -11.83
N GLN A 1168 -27.35 -1.02 -11.38
CA GLN A 1168 -26.94 0.07 -12.27
C GLN A 1168 -25.64 -0.24 -13.03
N ARG A 1169 -24.63 -0.78 -12.32
CA ARG A 1169 -23.38 -1.24 -12.94
C ARG A 1169 -23.60 -2.36 -13.94
N ALA A 1170 -24.41 -3.37 -13.58
CA ALA A 1170 -24.71 -4.51 -14.44
C ALA A 1170 -25.37 -4.07 -15.76
N LEU A 1171 -26.28 -3.08 -15.72
CA LEU A 1171 -26.93 -2.51 -16.89
C LEU A 1171 -25.94 -1.82 -17.84
N ILE A 1172 -24.98 -1.05 -17.30
CA ILE A 1172 -23.93 -0.42 -18.12
C ILE A 1172 -22.97 -1.46 -18.70
N LEU A 1173 -22.57 -2.46 -17.91
CA LEU A 1173 -21.68 -3.54 -18.38
C LEU A 1173 -22.33 -4.41 -19.45
N ASP A 1174 -23.65 -4.63 -19.38
CA ASP A 1174 -24.41 -5.33 -20.43
C ASP A 1174 -24.55 -4.48 -21.70
N LEU A 1175 -24.79 -3.17 -21.54
CA LEU A 1175 -24.83 -2.23 -22.67
C LEU A 1175 -23.50 -2.19 -23.42
N LEU A 1176 -22.38 -2.18 -22.68
CA LEU A 1176 -21.01 -2.06 -23.21
C LEU A 1176 -20.27 -3.40 -23.30
N GLN A 1177 -20.97 -4.53 -23.27
CA GLN A 1177 -20.35 -5.86 -23.20
C GLN A 1177 -19.38 -6.13 -24.37
N GLY A 1178 -19.72 -5.68 -25.58
CA GLY A 1178 -18.88 -5.83 -26.77
C GLY A 1178 -17.69 -4.88 -26.83
N LEU A 1179 -17.60 -3.93 -25.90
CA LEU A 1179 -16.58 -2.88 -25.86
C LEU A 1179 -15.72 -2.93 -24.61
N ARG A 1180 -15.99 -3.81 -23.65
CA ARG A 1180 -15.17 -3.91 -22.43
C ARG A 1180 -13.83 -4.58 -22.74
N GLY A 1181 -12.76 -4.14 -22.08
CA GLY A 1181 -11.48 -4.84 -22.06
C GLY A 1181 -11.64 -6.25 -21.49
N GLN A 1182 -10.74 -7.16 -21.87
CA GLN A 1182 -10.76 -8.56 -21.45
C GLN A 1182 -9.49 -8.89 -20.67
N SER A 1183 -9.64 -9.62 -19.56
CA SER A 1183 -8.47 -10.06 -18.78
C SER A 1183 -7.63 -11.05 -19.59
N ILE A 1184 -6.35 -11.21 -19.24
CA ILE A 1184 -5.49 -12.26 -19.85
C ILE A 1184 -6.13 -13.65 -19.70
N ALA A 1185 -6.85 -13.91 -18.60
CA ALA A 1185 -7.58 -15.16 -18.40
C ALA A 1185 -8.76 -15.34 -19.36
N GLU A 1186 -9.41 -14.25 -19.79
CA GLU A 1186 -10.47 -14.25 -20.80
C GLU A 1186 -9.92 -14.28 -22.23
N GLN A 1187 -8.82 -13.55 -22.50
CA GLN A 1187 -8.10 -13.53 -23.79
C GLN A 1187 -7.41 -14.86 -24.09
N GLY A 1188 -6.99 -15.58 -23.04
CA GLY A 1188 -6.20 -16.81 -23.10
C GLY A 1188 -7.00 -18.11 -23.01
N GLN A 1189 -8.29 -18.16 -23.36
CA GLN A 1189 -9.05 -19.42 -23.49
C GLN A 1189 -8.57 -20.32 -24.66
N ILE A 1190 -7.26 -20.50 -24.80
CA ILE A 1190 -6.68 -21.79 -25.16
C ILE A 1190 -6.58 -22.58 -23.85
N THR A 1191 -7.49 -23.54 -23.70
CA THR A 1191 -7.51 -24.57 -22.66
C THR A 1191 -6.12 -25.11 -22.32
N ARG A 1192 -5.61 -24.79 -21.13
CA ARG A 1192 -4.67 -25.67 -20.42
C ARG A 1192 -5.44 -26.38 -19.29
N PRO A 1193 -5.22 -27.69 -19.09
CA PRO A 1193 -5.85 -28.46 -18.03
C PRO A 1193 -5.37 -27.98 -16.66
N PRO A 1194 -6.07 -28.31 -15.55
CA PRO A 1194 -5.54 -28.04 -14.22
C PRO A 1194 -4.23 -28.80 -14.09
N GLN A 1195 -3.12 -28.07 -14.03
CA GLN A 1195 -1.86 -28.66 -13.59
C GLN A 1195 -1.93 -28.83 -12.08
N ASN A 1196 -1.66 -30.06 -11.65
CA ASN A 1196 -1.15 -30.35 -10.32
C ASN A 1196 -0.19 -29.25 -9.87
N GLN A 1197 -0.46 -28.75 -8.67
CA GLN A 1197 0.51 -28.17 -7.73
C GLN A 1197 1.82 -27.71 -8.38
N LYS A 1198 1.82 -26.48 -8.91
CA LYS A 1198 3.05 -25.67 -8.83
C LYS A 1198 3.10 -25.07 -7.43
N PRO A 1199 4.30 -24.95 -6.84
CA PRO A 1199 4.45 -24.60 -5.44
C PRO A 1199 3.79 -23.25 -5.18
N VAL A 1200 3.01 -23.24 -4.11
CA VAL A 1200 2.15 -22.16 -3.61
C VAL A 1200 2.96 -20.92 -3.16
N SER A 1201 4.26 -20.85 -3.47
CA SER A 1201 5.17 -19.81 -3.00
C SER A 1201 4.96 -18.44 -3.66
N ARG A 1202 4.54 -18.37 -4.94
CA ARG A 1202 4.53 -17.09 -5.69
C ARG A 1202 3.24 -16.27 -5.54
N ASP A 1203 2.07 -16.91 -5.50
CA ASP A 1203 0.79 -16.21 -5.27
C ASP A 1203 0.53 -15.92 -3.79
N LYS A 1204 1.07 -16.74 -2.87
CA LYS A 1204 1.09 -16.39 -1.44
C LYS A 1204 2.03 -15.24 -1.13
N ARG A 1205 3.14 -15.03 -1.88
CA ARG A 1205 3.93 -13.79 -1.75
C ARG A 1205 3.02 -12.58 -1.95
N MET A 1206 2.15 -12.59 -2.96
CA MET A 1206 1.19 -11.52 -3.16
C MET A 1206 0.12 -11.45 -2.07
N SER A 1207 -0.51 -12.54 -1.60
CA SER A 1207 -1.57 -12.44 -0.57
C SER A 1207 -1.04 -12.07 0.82
N LEU A 1208 0.14 -12.58 1.22
CA LEU A 1208 0.83 -12.14 2.43
C LEU A 1208 1.27 -10.68 2.25
N GLN A 1209 1.85 -10.31 1.11
CA GLN A 1209 2.19 -8.92 0.80
C GLN A 1209 0.96 -8.01 0.73
N GLN A 1210 -0.22 -8.49 0.29
CA GLN A 1210 -1.47 -7.74 0.23
C GLN A 1210 -2.09 -7.59 1.61
N HIS A 1211 -2.03 -8.61 2.48
CA HIS A 1211 -2.40 -8.51 3.89
C HIS A 1211 -1.44 -7.62 4.69
N LEU A 1212 -0.14 -7.71 4.41
CA LEU A 1212 0.91 -6.84 4.96
C LEU A 1212 0.71 -5.39 4.51
N ILE A 1213 0.33 -5.15 3.24
CA ILE A 1213 0.02 -3.83 2.69
C ILE A 1213 -1.33 -3.31 3.21
N SER A 1214 -2.35 -4.15 3.41
CA SER A 1214 -3.67 -3.74 3.89
C SER A 1214 -3.68 -3.42 5.38
N GLU A 1215 -2.98 -4.22 6.22
CA GLU A 1215 -2.79 -3.87 7.63
C GLU A 1215 -1.87 -2.63 7.78
N ASP A 1216 -0.87 -2.45 6.91
CA ASP A 1216 -0.11 -1.18 6.84
C ASP A 1216 -1.00 0.01 6.44
N GLN A 1217 -2.03 -0.16 5.60
CA GLN A 1217 -2.96 0.92 5.23
C GLN A 1217 -3.92 1.32 6.36
N GLU A 1218 -4.39 0.37 7.18
CA GLU A 1218 -5.27 0.69 8.31
C GLU A 1218 -4.53 1.28 9.52
N ALA A 1219 -3.29 0.84 9.78
CA ALA A 1219 -2.44 1.44 10.81
C ALA A 1219 -1.78 2.77 10.37
N ASN A 1220 -1.51 2.97 9.06
CA ASN A 1220 -0.97 4.23 8.52
C ASN A 1220 -1.99 5.35 8.32
N LYS A 1221 -3.27 5.18 8.71
CA LYS A 1221 -4.21 6.32 8.74
C LYS A 1221 -3.71 7.49 9.61
N ASN A 1222 -2.70 7.27 10.46
CA ASN A 1222 -2.01 8.32 11.22
C ASN A 1222 -0.51 8.54 10.89
N ARG A 1223 0.09 7.86 9.89
CA ARG A 1223 1.46 8.18 9.40
C ARG A 1223 1.60 7.79 7.92
N GLY A 1224 1.55 8.78 7.03
CA GLY A 1224 1.75 8.58 5.58
C GLY A 1224 3.21 8.33 5.19
N ALA A 1225 3.76 7.14 5.43
CA ALA A 1225 5.09 6.76 4.94
C ALA A 1225 4.99 5.71 3.82
N SER A 1226 5.21 6.16 2.57
CA SER A 1226 5.52 5.38 1.36
C SER A 1226 6.91 4.70 1.51
N PRO A 1227 7.30 3.70 0.69
CA PRO A 1227 8.64 3.11 0.75
C PRO A 1227 9.74 4.18 0.67
N ASP A 1228 10.78 3.98 1.47
CA ASP A 1228 11.87 4.92 1.75
C ASP A 1228 12.73 5.25 0.52
N LEU A 1229 12.29 6.22 -0.27
CA LEU A 1229 13.16 7.02 -1.14
C LEU A 1229 13.75 8.14 -0.27
N GLY A 1230 14.82 7.83 0.44
CA GLY A 1230 15.51 8.79 1.32
C GLY A 1230 15.85 10.09 0.58
N GLY A 1231 15.12 11.15 0.95
CA GLY A 1231 15.21 12.51 0.41
C GLY A 1231 14.01 13.34 0.87
N LEU A 1232 14.25 14.32 1.74
CA LEU A 1232 13.30 15.19 2.47
C LEU A 1232 12.34 14.55 3.49
N VAL A 1233 11.85 13.31 3.33
CA VAL A 1233 10.92 12.73 4.34
C VAL A 1233 11.60 12.54 5.70
N ASP A 1234 12.90 12.24 5.73
CA ASP A 1234 13.70 12.19 6.97
C ASP A 1234 13.99 13.57 7.57
N MET A 1235 13.75 14.66 6.83
CA MET A 1235 13.93 16.04 7.32
C MET A 1235 12.67 16.64 7.95
N PHE A 1236 11.49 16.02 7.75
CA PHE A 1236 10.20 16.54 8.23
C PHE A 1236 9.51 15.63 9.28
N ARG A 1237 10.27 14.77 9.97
CA ARG A 1237 9.81 13.97 11.12
C ARG A 1237 10.13 14.60 12.47
#